data_AF-A0A9R1LKR5-F1
#
_entry.id   AF-A0A9R1LKR5-F1
#
_cell.length_a   1.000
_cell.length_b   1.000
_cell.length_c   1.000
_cell.angle_alpha   90.00
_cell.angle_beta   90.00
_cell.angle_gamma   90.00
#
_symmetry.space_group_name_H-M   'P 1'
#
loop_
_entity.id
_entity.type
_entity.pdbx_description
1 polymer ?
#
loop_
_entity_poly.entity_id
_entity_poly.type
_entity_poly.pdbx_seq_one_letter_code
_entity_poly.pdbx_strand_id
1 'polypeptide(L)'
;MPGIIVDGVVTEEIQHEVGSSQNKENLTAPTMAPSMQSETLEMHVENSGAGEPSIEQLYNNVCEMESSSEGGGSPSRESFGSDGEESRIDSELRHLVAGEMEAMKAIEEEEEKEKEKGSGSVTNAVPTAGNGTPVRPQSSNSSKKKATKSQLESDASVGPNGKASPEEAESEVSKPGSRVGRRRKASAKSQNGTEDAGLDNPDLGPFLLKHARDLIASDNPRRALKYALRATKSFEKCAGGKPSLNLVMSLHVVAAIHCNMGKYEEAVPVLQRSLEIPVTEEGQEHALAKFSGCMQLGDTYGMLGQIALSLQWYAKGLDIQKQTLGEQDPRVGETCRYLAEAHVQALQLDEAQKLCQMALDIHRDNGQPASLEETADRRLMGLICDTKGDHEAALEHLVMASMAMVANGQETEVASVDCSIGDIYLSLGRYDEAVCAYQKALTVFKTSKGENHATVASVFLRLADLYNKTGKLRESKSYCENALKIYQKPIPGTSLEEIATGLTDVSAIYETMNEHDQALKLLQKALKMYNNSAGQQSTIAGIEAQIGVLHYISGNYGDAYDSFKSAITKLRTCGEKKSAFFGIALNQMGLACVQRYSINEAAELFEEARTVLEQEYGPYHADTLGVYSNLAGTYDAMGRLDEAIEILEYVVEMREEKLGTANPDVDDEKRRLAELLKEAGRGRSRKAKSLENLLETNPYTIGKRTTVAT
;
A
#
# COMPACT_ATOMS: atom_id res chain seq x y z
N MET A 1 5.14 -11.61 11.53
CA MET A 1 5.58 -12.85 10.84
C MET A 1 5.98 -13.88 11.90
N PRO A 2 5.89 -15.20 11.65
CA PRO A 2 6.45 -16.17 12.58
C PRO A 2 7.97 -16.09 12.56
N GLY A 3 8.58 -15.69 13.67
CA GLY A 3 10.03 -15.77 13.85
C GLY A 3 10.48 -17.23 13.87
N ILE A 4 11.51 -17.54 13.09
CA ILE A 4 12.07 -18.89 13.00
C ILE A 4 12.87 -19.17 14.28
N ILE A 5 12.32 -20.00 15.16
CA ILE A 5 13.05 -20.60 16.28
C ILE A 5 14.00 -21.64 15.68
N VAL A 6 15.31 -21.47 15.89
CA VAL A 6 16.33 -22.43 15.46
C VAL A 6 16.69 -23.33 16.64
N ASP A 7 16.02 -24.48 16.73
CA ASP A 7 16.44 -25.55 17.64
C ASP A 7 17.79 -26.13 17.18
N GLY A 8 18.83 -25.90 17.97
CA GLY A 8 20.18 -26.41 17.72
C GLY A 8 20.28 -27.91 17.99
N VAL A 9 20.13 -28.72 16.95
CA VAL A 9 20.37 -30.18 17.03
C VAL A 9 21.86 -30.45 17.17
N VAL A 10 22.33 -30.65 18.42
CA VAL A 10 23.65 -31.24 18.69
C VAL A 10 23.57 -32.74 18.48
N THR A 11 24.28 -33.24 17.47
CA THR A 11 24.46 -34.67 17.22
C THR A 11 25.55 -35.25 18.12
N GLU A 12 25.22 -36.15 19.04
CA GLU A 12 26.18 -37.10 19.61
C GLU A 12 25.90 -38.51 19.10
N GLU A 13 26.89 -39.09 18.41
CA GLU A 13 26.89 -40.50 18.01
C GLU A 13 27.28 -41.38 19.22
N ILE A 14 26.44 -42.36 19.57
CA ILE A 14 26.88 -43.53 20.34
C ILE A 14 26.42 -44.81 19.64
N GLN A 15 27.38 -45.54 19.07
CA GLN A 15 27.18 -46.90 18.58
C GLN A 15 27.36 -47.89 19.75
N HIS A 16 26.42 -48.83 19.96
CA HIS A 16 26.71 -50.27 19.76
C HIS A 16 25.48 -51.20 19.96
N GLU A 17 25.31 -52.07 18.96
CA GLU A 17 24.86 -53.48 18.99
C GLU A 17 23.54 -53.98 19.65
N VAL A 18 22.66 -54.44 18.76
CA VAL A 18 22.10 -55.81 18.68
C VAL A 18 21.46 -56.45 19.93
N GLY A 19 20.13 -56.60 19.88
CA GLY A 19 19.38 -57.53 20.73
C GLY A 19 18.02 -57.88 20.12
N SER A 20 17.92 -59.01 19.42
CA SER A 20 16.67 -59.48 18.82
C SER A 20 15.78 -60.20 19.83
N SER A 21 14.46 -59.97 19.78
CA SER A 21 13.47 -61.03 20.00
C SER A 21 12.08 -60.62 19.52
N GLN A 22 11.33 -61.62 19.07
CA GLN A 22 9.94 -61.50 18.62
C GLN A 22 9.01 -61.53 19.84
N ASN A 23 7.84 -60.90 19.72
CA ASN A 23 6.59 -61.61 20.03
C ASN A 23 5.40 -60.97 19.33
N LYS A 24 4.55 -61.83 18.76
CA LYS A 24 3.21 -61.50 18.28
C LYS A 24 2.23 -61.74 19.42
N GLU A 25 1.20 -60.91 19.53
CA GLU A 25 -0.11 -61.42 19.91
C GLU A 25 -1.24 -60.54 19.32
N ASN A 26 -2.24 -61.20 18.73
CA ASN A 26 -3.48 -60.56 18.28
C ASN A 26 -4.40 -60.34 19.49
N LEU A 27 -5.36 -59.41 19.41
CA LEU A 27 -6.79 -59.69 19.68
C LEU A 27 -7.70 -58.48 19.38
N THR A 28 -8.59 -58.67 18.41
CA THR A 28 -9.98 -58.18 18.23
C THR A 28 -10.54 -56.99 19.04
N ALA A 29 -11.22 -56.08 18.33
CA ALA A 29 -12.14 -55.05 18.84
C ALA A 29 -13.42 -55.62 19.51
N PRO A 30 -14.20 -54.77 20.22
CA PRO A 30 -15.59 -54.56 19.78
C PRO A 30 -16.18 -53.13 19.94
N THR A 31 -17.41 -53.02 19.43
CA THR A 31 -18.26 -51.88 19.04
C THR A 31 -18.96 -51.06 20.16
N MET A 32 -19.11 -49.75 19.88
CA MET A 32 -20.03 -48.68 20.35
C MET A 32 -21.01 -48.79 21.56
N ALA A 33 -20.99 -47.71 22.38
CA ALA A 33 -22.10 -46.87 22.92
C ALA A 33 -23.15 -47.45 23.91
N PRO A 34 -23.96 -46.62 24.62
CA PRO A 34 -23.84 -45.19 25.01
C PRO A 34 -23.90 -44.96 26.56
N SER A 35 -23.69 -43.73 27.05
CA SER A 35 -23.88 -43.36 28.47
C SER A 35 -25.08 -42.41 28.70
N MET A 36 -25.65 -42.44 29.91
CA MET A 36 -27.01 -41.94 30.21
C MET A 36 -27.10 -40.51 30.74
N GLN A 37 -28.31 -39.95 30.63
CA GLN A 37 -28.79 -38.70 31.23
C GLN A 37 -29.10 -38.86 32.75
N SER A 38 -28.95 -37.77 33.51
CA SER A 38 -29.76 -37.39 34.70
C SER A 38 -29.30 -35.99 35.14
N GLU A 39 -29.99 -34.93 34.74
CA GLU A 39 -30.90 -34.13 35.59
C GLU A 39 -30.26 -33.41 36.79
N THR A 40 -30.36 -32.07 36.82
CA THR A 40 -31.07 -31.38 37.92
C THR A 40 -31.41 -29.91 37.63
N LEU A 41 -32.69 -29.59 37.80
CA LEU A 41 -33.27 -28.30 38.26
C LEU A 41 -33.10 -27.04 37.40
N GLU A 42 -34.09 -26.84 36.53
CA GLU A 42 -34.57 -25.50 36.17
C GLU A 42 -35.13 -24.75 37.39
N MET A 43 -34.91 -23.45 37.45
CA MET A 43 -35.64 -22.55 38.35
C MET A 43 -36.12 -21.35 37.52
N HIS A 44 -37.40 -21.38 37.11
CA HIS A 44 -38.00 -20.28 36.36
C HIS A 44 -37.97 -18.98 37.18
N VAL A 45 -37.38 -17.95 36.59
CA VAL A 45 -37.68 -16.55 36.90
C VAL A 45 -38.12 -15.92 35.59
N GLU A 46 -39.42 -15.66 35.46
CA GLU A 46 -39.94 -14.80 34.41
C GLU A 46 -39.41 -13.39 34.63
N ASN A 47 -38.64 -12.87 33.67
CA ASN A 47 -38.40 -11.43 33.59
C ASN A 47 -38.56 -10.98 32.13
N SER A 48 -39.70 -10.35 31.84
CA SER A 48 -40.02 -9.80 30.54
C SER A 48 -39.20 -8.53 30.27
N GLY A 49 -37.98 -8.70 29.78
CA GLY A 49 -37.22 -7.65 29.11
C GLY A 49 -37.04 -8.06 27.65
N ALA A 50 -37.27 -7.14 26.71
CA ALA A 50 -36.84 -7.32 25.34
C ALA A 50 -35.31 -7.28 25.33
N GLY A 51 -34.69 -8.46 25.36
CA GLY A 51 -33.25 -8.60 25.15
C GLY A 51 -32.94 -8.20 23.71
N GLU A 52 -31.91 -7.37 23.55
CA GLU A 52 -31.32 -7.15 22.23
C GLU A 52 -30.85 -8.52 21.70
N PRO A 53 -31.20 -8.89 20.45
CA PRO A 53 -30.75 -10.15 19.87
C PRO A 53 -29.22 -10.17 19.85
N SER A 54 -28.62 -11.34 20.13
CA SER A 54 -27.15 -11.44 20.05
C SER A 54 -26.66 -11.10 18.64
N ILE A 55 -25.42 -10.62 18.51
CA ILE A 55 -24.79 -10.31 17.21
C ILE A 55 -24.89 -11.49 16.24
N GLU A 56 -24.81 -12.71 16.78
CA GLU A 56 -24.96 -13.98 16.07
C GLU A 56 -26.40 -14.20 15.58
N GLN A 57 -27.42 -13.87 16.40
CA GLN A 57 -28.82 -13.91 16.00
C GLN A 57 -29.13 -12.84 14.95
N LEU A 58 -28.59 -11.62 15.09
CA LEU A 58 -28.71 -10.57 14.07
C LEU A 58 -28.13 -11.02 12.73
N TYR A 59 -26.90 -11.53 12.72
CA TYR A 59 -26.26 -12.04 11.50
C TYR A 59 -27.04 -13.21 10.89
N ASN A 60 -27.49 -14.17 11.71
CA ASN A 60 -28.28 -15.31 11.22
C ASN A 60 -29.65 -14.90 10.65
N ASN A 61 -30.32 -13.89 11.24
CA ASN A 61 -31.61 -13.39 10.73
C ASN A 61 -31.49 -12.73 9.34
N VAL A 62 -30.34 -12.11 9.01
CA VAL A 62 -30.05 -11.62 7.65
C VAL A 62 -29.94 -12.78 6.67
N CYS A 63 -29.31 -13.89 7.07
CA CYS A 63 -29.08 -15.06 6.21
C CYS A 63 -30.37 -15.72 5.69
N GLU A 64 -31.48 -15.60 6.42
CA GLU A 64 -32.74 -16.25 6.05
C GLU A 64 -33.56 -15.46 5.02
N MET A 65 -33.22 -14.19 4.73
CA MET A 65 -34.02 -13.31 3.86
C MET A 65 -33.66 -13.36 2.37
N GLU A 66 -32.49 -13.85 1.99
CA GLU A 66 -31.94 -13.70 0.61
C GLU A 66 -32.39 -14.78 -0.39
N SER A 67 -33.36 -15.65 -0.04
CA SER A 67 -33.77 -16.78 -0.88
C SER A 67 -34.83 -16.46 -1.96
N SER A 68 -34.72 -15.33 -2.70
CA SER A 68 -35.60 -15.07 -3.85
C SER A 68 -35.11 -14.07 -4.94
N SER A 69 -34.89 -14.63 -6.15
CA SER A 69 -35.02 -14.06 -7.51
C SER A 69 -34.11 -12.92 -8.05
N GLU A 70 -33.16 -13.34 -8.90
CA GLU A 70 -32.89 -12.88 -10.29
C GLU A 70 -32.90 -11.38 -10.68
N GLY A 71 -31.76 -10.89 -11.24
CA GLY A 71 -31.86 -10.29 -12.59
C GLY A 71 -31.00 -9.09 -13.07
N GLY A 72 -29.69 -9.01 -12.82
CA GLY A 72 -28.68 -8.58 -13.83
C GLY A 72 -28.35 -7.08 -14.09
N GLY A 73 -27.05 -6.76 -14.27
CA GLY A 73 -26.66 -5.57 -15.07
C GLY A 73 -25.30 -4.85 -14.89
N SER A 74 -24.15 -5.50 -15.15
CA SER A 74 -22.90 -4.87 -15.68
C SER A 74 -21.97 -4.02 -14.74
N PRO A 75 -20.65 -3.87 -15.06
CA PRO A 75 -19.61 -4.05 -14.02
C PRO A 75 -18.37 -3.08 -13.96
N SER A 76 -17.63 -3.22 -12.84
CA SER A 76 -16.16 -2.98 -12.62
C SER A 76 -15.65 -1.53 -12.52
N ARG A 77 -14.80 -1.16 -11.53
CA ARG A 77 -13.44 -1.71 -11.25
C ARG A 77 -12.88 -1.48 -9.81
N GLU A 78 -11.76 -2.15 -9.49
CA GLU A 78 -10.97 -2.10 -8.22
C GLU A 78 -10.80 -0.71 -7.55
N SER A 79 -10.95 -0.51 -6.22
CA SER A 79 -10.43 -1.20 -5.01
C SER A 79 -9.10 -0.64 -4.45
N PHE A 80 -9.18 0.41 -3.62
CA PHE A 80 -8.40 0.50 -2.37
C PHE A 80 -9.05 1.46 -1.35
N GLY A 81 -9.57 0.93 -0.24
CA GLY A 81 -9.79 1.65 1.04
C GLY A 81 -10.87 2.74 1.14
N SER A 82 -11.06 3.56 0.12
CA SER A 82 -12.05 4.66 0.09
C SER A 82 -13.11 4.34 -0.97
N ASP A 83 -14.27 3.85 -0.53
CA ASP A 83 -15.46 3.69 -1.38
C ASP A 83 -16.10 5.06 -1.65
N GLY A 84 -15.43 5.83 -2.50
CA GLY A 84 -15.87 7.12 -3.01
C GLY A 84 -15.56 7.19 -4.50
N GLU A 85 -16.43 6.61 -5.33
CA GLU A 85 -16.29 6.67 -6.80
C GLU A 85 -16.44 8.09 -7.38
N GLU A 86 -16.92 9.04 -6.58
CA GLU A 86 -16.57 10.45 -6.75
C GLU A 86 -15.54 10.82 -5.69
N SER A 87 -14.37 11.33 -6.10
CA SER A 87 -13.56 12.11 -5.17
C SER A 87 -14.46 13.24 -4.66
N ARG A 88 -14.56 13.40 -3.34
CA ARG A 88 -15.34 14.46 -2.68
C ARG A 88 -15.01 15.89 -3.18
N ILE A 89 -13.82 16.05 -3.75
CA ILE A 89 -13.38 17.23 -4.47
C ILE A 89 -14.28 17.48 -5.69
N ASP A 90 -14.62 16.46 -6.48
CA ASP A 90 -15.39 16.59 -7.71
C ASP A 90 -16.87 16.93 -7.47
N SER A 91 -17.50 16.43 -6.39
CA SER A 91 -18.88 16.77 -6.03
C SER A 91 -19.03 18.25 -5.60
N GLU A 92 -18.15 18.75 -4.73
CA GLU A 92 -18.09 20.18 -4.37
C GLU A 92 -17.64 21.06 -5.57
N LEU A 93 -16.77 20.57 -6.46
CA LEU A 93 -16.39 21.25 -7.71
C LEU A 93 -17.51 21.33 -8.76
N ARG A 94 -18.57 20.53 -8.66
CA ARG A 94 -19.73 20.56 -9.56
C ARG A 94 -20.71 21.67 -9.19
N HIS A 95 -20.92 21.93 -7.90
CA HIS A 95 -21.87 22.94 -7.43
C HIS A 95 -21.50 24.39 -7.78
N LEU A 96 -20.21 24.69 -7.98
CA LEU A 96 -19.69 26.06 -8.17
C LEU A 96 -19.64 26.56 -9.62
N VAL A 97 -19.97 25.72 -10.64
CA VAL A 97 -19.70 26.04 -12.06
C VAL A 97 -20.92 25.84 -12.98
N ALA A 98 -22.12 26.17 -12.50
CA ALA A 98 -23.33 26.14 -13.32
C ALA A 98 -23.42 27.39 -14.25
N GLY A 99 -22.93 27.26 -15.48
CA GLY A 99 -23.06 28.28 -16.53
C GLY A 99 -23.37 27.68 -17.90
N GLU A 100 -24.44 28.15 -18.54
CA GLU A 100 -24.82 27.80 -19.92
C GLU A 100 -23.93 28.52 -20.96
N MET A 101 -23.91 28.03 -22.21
CA MET A 101 -22.83 28.36 -23.15
C MET A 101 -23.28 28.42 -24.63
N GLU A 102 -22.88 29.49 -25.33
CA GLU A 102 -22.91 29.59 -26.80
C GLU A 102 -21.51 29.91 -27.37
N ALA A 103 -20.60 28.92 -27.43
CA ALA A 103 -19.22 29.14 -27.92
C ALA A 103 -18.60 27.99 -28.76
N MET A 104 -19.42 27.13 -29.39
CA MET A 104 -18.93 25.93 -30.11
C MET A 104 -17.92 26.19 -31.25
N LYS A 105 -18.05 27.31 -31.97
CA LYS A 105 -17.42 27.47 -33.30
C LYS A 105 -15.90 27.72 -33.32
N ALA A 106 -15.30 28.16 -32.21
CA ALA A 106 -13.89 28.57 -32.21
C ALA A 106 -12.91 27.39 -32.13
N ILE A 107 -13.33 26.25 -31.57
CA ILE A 107 -12.45 25.09 -31.31
C ILE A 107 -12.65 23.97 -32.34
N GLU A 108 -13.82 23.84 -32.97
CA GLU A 108 -13.98 23.03 -34.20
C GLU A 108 -12.96 23.46 -35.27
N GLU A 109 -12.80 24.78 -35.45
CA GLU A 109 -11.80 25.38 -36.34
C GLU A 109 -10.33 25.15 -35.91
N GLU A 110 -10.04 24.79 -34.67
CA GLU A 110 -8.69 24.44 -34.21
C GLU A 110 -8.44 22.93 -34.28
N GLU A 111 -9.46 22.10 -34.01
CA GLU A 111 -9.39 20.66 -34.22
C GLU A 111 -9.13 20.28 -35.69
N GLU A 112 -9.77 20.98 -36.64
CA GLU A 112 -9.47 20.78 -38.07
C GLU A 112 -8.03 21.17 -38.38
N LYS A 113 -7.52 22.26 -37.80
CA LYS A 113 -6.13 22.73 -38.03
C LYS A 113 -5.07 21.84 -37.34
N GLU A 114 -5.35 21.19 -36.22
CA GLU A 114 -4.45 20.14 -35.66
C GLU A 114 -4.52 18.85 -36.50
N LYS A 115 -5.70 18.45 -37.00
CA LYS A 115 -5.84 17.30 -37.91
C LYS A 115 -5.08 17.52 -39.22
N GLU A 116 -5.16 18.71 -39.83
CA GLU A 116 -4.39 19.07 -41.04
C GLU A 116 -2.87 19.11 -40.80
N LYS A 117 -2.41 19.62 -39.65
CA LYS A 117 -0.97 19.64 -39.31
C LYS A 117 -0.39 18.25 -39.03
N GLY A 118 -1.23 17.26 -38.73
CA GLY A 118 -0.83 15.86 -38.65
C GLY A 118 -0.62 15.18 -40.00
N SER A 119 -1.03 15.79 -41.12
CA SER A 119 -1.06 15.15 -42.44
C SER A 119 -0.38 15.97 -43.56
N GLY A 120 0.95 16.11 -43.48
CA GLY A 120 1.81 16.52 -44.60
C GLY A 120 3.27 16.22 -44.24
N SER A 121 4.08 15.52 -45.03
CA SER A 121 4.14 15.25 -46.48
C SER A 121 4.54 13.76 -46.66
N VAL A 122 4.25 13.02 -47.74
CA VAL A 122 4.61 13.25 -49.15
C VAL A 122 3.60 12.59 -50.10
N THR A 123 3.00 13.37 -50.99
CA THR A 123 2.33 12.85 -52.20
C THR A 123 3.23 13.04 -53.43
N ASN A 124 3.76 11.95 -53.97
CA ASN A 124 4.30 11.90 -55.33
C ASN A 124 3.28 11.19 -56.24
N ALA A 125 2.51 11.95 -57.03
CA ALA A 125 1.53 11.41 -57.98
C ALA A 125 1.42 12.29 -59.23
N VAL A 126 1.93 11.81 -60.37
CA VAL A 126 1.82 12.45 -61.70
C VAL A 126 2.01 11.36 -62.78
N PRO A 127 1.32 11.39 -63.94
CA PRO A 127 -0.13 11.36 -64.19
C PRO A 127 -0.50 10.07 -65.00
N THR A 128 -1.74 9.80 -65.44
CA THR A 128 -2.35 10.34 -66.69
C THR A 128 -3.82 9.92 -66.84
N ALA A 129 -4.57 10.69 -67.64
CA ALA A 129 -5.96 10.44 -68.00
C ALA A 129 -6.12 9.41 -69.15
N GLY A 130 -7.34 8.88 -69.32
CA GLY A 130 -7.73 8.04 -70.46
C GLY A 130 -9.06 8.48 -71.06
N ASN A 131 -9.00 9.12 -72.24
CA ASN A 131 -10.15 9.26 -73.15
C ASN A 131 -10.03 8.17 -74.24
N GLY A 132 -11.14 7.75 -74.84
CA GLY A 132 -11.23 6.43 -75.50
C GLY A 132 -10.50 6.22 -76.84
N THR A 133 -10.02 4.99 -77.05
CA THR A 133 -10.01 4.16 -78.30
C THR A 133 -9.44 4.72 -79.64
N PRO A 134 -8.98 3.83 -80.56
CA PRO A 134 -8.14 2.63 -80.40
C PRO A 134 -7.03 2.53 -81.50
N VAL A 135 -6.15 1.52 -81.46
CA VAL A 135 -5.68 0.70 -82.63
C VAL A 135 -4.59 -0.32 -82.24
N ARG A 136 -4.64 -1.48 -82.91
CA ARG A 136 -3.78 -2.71 -82.87
C ARG A 136 -2.36 -2.50 -83.49
N PRO A 137 -1.47 -3.53 -83.58
CA PRO A 137 -1.19 -4.70 -82.72
C PRO A 137 0.34 -5.03 -82.53
N GLN A 138 0.61 -6.12 -81.77
CA GLN A 138 1.65 -7.16 -81.97
C GLN A 138 2.72 -7.35 -80.87
N SER A 139 2.98 -8.65 -80.57
CA SER A 139 4.26 -9.35 -80.22
C SER A 139 5.27 -8.70 -79.25
N SER A 140 6.02 -9.44 -78.43
CA SER A 140 6.10 -10.86 -78.03
C SER A 140 7.11 -10.99 -76.88
N ASN A 141 7.27 -12.20 -76.29
CA ASN A 141 8.50 -12.82 -75.75
C ASN A 141 9.72 -11.92 -75.36
N SER A 142 10.46 -12.15 -74.26
CA SER A 142 10.47 -13.25 -73.28
C SER A 142 11.59 -13.12 -72.23
N SER A 143 11.36 -13.64 -71.02
CA SER A 143 12.29 -14.51 -70.24
C SER A 143 13.62 -13.99 -69.58
N LYS A 144 13.79 -14.48 -68.33
CA LYS A 144 15.01 -15.10 -67.72
C LYS A 144 16.08 -14.28 -66.93
N LYS A 145 16.06 -14.53 -65.60
CA LYS A 145 17.10 -15.19 -64.74
C LYS A 145 18.35 -14.46 -64.20
N LYS A 146 18.55 -14.73 -62.88
CA LYS A 146 19.80 -14.99 -62.09
C LYS A 146 20.74 -13.80 -61.79
N ALA A 147 21.01 -13.51 -60.50
CA ALA A 147 22.13 -14.00 -59.63
C ALA A 147 23.40 -13.11 -59.78
N THR A 148 24.35 -12.92 -58.83
CA THR A 148 24.82 -13.71 -57.65
C THR A 148 25.80 -12.82 -56.81
N LYS A 149 26.04 -13.09 -55.50
CA LYS A 149 27.30 -12.94 -54.70
C LYS A 149 28.16 -11.61 -54.77
N SER A 150 29.05 -11.19 -53.84
CA SER A 150 29.58 -11.70 -52.55
C SER A 150 30.55 -10.70 -51.86
N GLN A 151 30.66 -10.80 -50.52
CA GLN A 151 31.89 -10.79 -49.67
C GLN A 151 32.66 -9.51 -49.23
N LEU A 152 32.96 -9.49 -47.90
CA LEU A 152 34.24 -9.15 -47.19
C LEU A 152 34.81 -7.72 -47.33
N GLU A 153 35.56 -7.08 -46.42
CA GLU A 153 35.97 -7.15 -44.99
C GLU A 153 37.26 -6.30 -44.88
N SER A 154 37.53 -5.59 -43.78
CA SER A 154 38.85 -5.50 -43.07
C SER A 154 39.07 -4.18 -42.29
N ASP A 155 39.78 -4.30 -41.16
CA ASP A 155 40.00 -3.30 -40.10
C ASP A 155 41.14 -2.27 -40.34
N ALA A 156 41.16 -1.18 -39.55
CA ALA A 156 42.15 -0.98 -38.45
C ALA A 156 42.40 0.50 -38.02
N SER A 157 42.25 0.77 -36.72
CA SER A 157 42.97 1.68 -35.77
C SER A 157 44.03 2.71 -36.29
N VAL A 158 44.27 3.90 -35.70
CA VAL A 158 44.66 4.22 -34.29
C VAL A 158 44.56 5.75 -34.02
N GLY A 159 44.21 6.18 -32.80
CA GLY A 159 44.97 7.25 -32.10
C GLY A 159 44.21 8.50 -31.57
N PRO A 160 44.63 9.13 -30.44
CA PRO A 160 43.67 9.84 -29.55
C PRO A 160 44.04 11.28 -29.09
N ASN A 161 43.20 11.81 -28.19
CA ASN A 161 43.35 12.95 -27.24
C ASN A 161 42.76 14.33 -27.60
N GLY A 162 42.08 14.96 -26.62
CA GLY A 162 41.96 16.43 -26.55
C GLY A 162 40.75 17.01 -25.78
N LYS A 163 40.93 17.28 -24.48
CA LYS A 163 40.13 18.15 -23.57
C LYS A 163 39.57 19.42 -24.27
N ALA A 164 38.29 19.80 -24.13
CA ALA A 164 37.51 20.31 -22.98
C ALA A 164 37.59 21.85 -22.74
N SER A 165 36.46 22.54 -23.00
CA SER A 165 35.95 23.80 -22.39
C SER A 165 36.85 25.07 -22.46
N PRO A 166 36.46 26.28 -21.94
CA PRO A 166 35.17 26.76 -21.37
C PRO A 166 34.70 28.16 -21.88
N GLU A 167 33.67 28.75 -21.23
CA GLU A 167 33.50 30.19 -20.79
C GLU A 167 33.77 31.39 -21.78
N GLU A 168 33.22 32.61 -21.66
CA GLU A 168 32.11 33.21 -20.89
C GLU A 168 31.67 34.56 -21.57
N ALA A 169 30.91 35.40 -20.88
CA ALA A 169 30.33 36.73 -21.21
C ALA A 169 31.29 37.80 -21.87
N GLU A 170 30.93 39.04 -22.26
CA GLU A 170 29.96 40.05 -21.78
C GLU A 170 29.53 41.06 -22.91
N SER A 171 29.00 42.22 -22.46
CA SER A 171 28.46 43.40 -23.15
C SER A 171 29.49 44.26 -23.95
N GLU A 172 29.20 45.41 -24.58
CA GLU A 172 28.09 46.37 -24.41
C GLU A 172 27.72 47.16 -25.70
N VAL A 173 27.03 48.29 -25.51
CA VAL A 173 26.36 49.18 -26.47
C VAL A 173 27.31 50.17 -27.18
N SER A 174 27.00 50.54 -28.42
CA SER A 174 27.11 51.96 -28.87
C SER A 174 26.46 52.25 -30.25
N LYS A 175 25.84 53.44 -30.37
CA LYS A 175 25.31 54.09 -31.61
C LYS A 175 26.34 55.20 -32.03
N PRO A 176 26.10 56.17 -32.97
CA PRO A 176 24.96 56.44 -33.87
C PRO A 176 25.25 56.98 -35.32
N GLY A 177 24.23 56.94 -36.20
CA GLY A 177 23.98 57.94 -37.28
C GLY A 177 24.82 57.88 -38.58
N SER A 178 24.36 58.40 -39.74
CA SER A 178 23.04 58.93 -40.12
C SER A 178 22.88 59.09 -41.67
N ARG A 179 21.64 59.00 -42.20
CA ARG A 179 21.09 59.74 -43.38
C ARG A 179 21.73 59.56 -44.79
N VAL A 180 21.06 59.58 -45.96
CA VAL A 180 19.65 59.75 -46.42
C VAL A 180 19.50 59.07 -47.81
N GLY A 181 18.35 58.45 -48.12
CA GLY A 181 17.97 58.01 -49.49
C GLY A 181 16.49 57.61 -49.57
N ARG A 182 15.74 58.01 -50.61
CA ARG A 182 14.26 58.12 -50.58
C ARG A 182 13.50 57.06 -51.41
N ARG A 183 12.33 56.62 -50.89
CA ARG A 183 11.17 55.94 -51.55
C ARG A 183 11.42 54.50 -52.07
N ARG A 184 10.59 53.49 -51.73
CA ARG A 184 9.11 53.43 -51.84
C ARG A 184 8.45 52.55 -50.74
N LYS A 185 7.12 52.67 -50.60
CA LYS A 185 6.29 51.87 -49.68
C LYS A 185 6.18 50.40 -50.14
N ALA A 186 6.44 49.47 -49.24
CA ALA A 186 5.78 48.17 -49.16
C ALA A 186 5.75 47.76 -47.68
N SER A 187 4.57 47.54 -47.11
CA SER A 187 4.39 47.23 -45.69
C SER A 187 4.59 45.72 -45.45
N ALA A 188 5.76 45.33 -44.96
CA ALA A 188 5.95 44.00 -44.40
C ALA A 188 5.23 43.92 -43.04
N LYS A 189 4.15 43.14 -42.96
CA LYS A 189 3.58 42.74 -41.67
C LYS A 189 4.58 41.81 -40.99
N SER A 190 4.93 42.14 -39.75
CA SER A 190 5.64 41.23 -38.87
C SER A 190 4.78 39.98 -38.62
N GLN A 191 5.34 38.79 -38.81
CA GLN A 191 4.74 37.56 -38.27
C GLN A 191 5.09 37.47 -36.79
N ASN A 192 4.16 37.88 -35.93
CA ASN A 192 4.08 37.48 -34.53
C ASN A 192 2.69 37.85 -34.00
N GLY A 193 2.03 36.93 -33.30
CA GLY A 193 0.67 37.09 -32.76
C GLY A 193 -0.34 36.19 -33.45
N THR A 194 -0.66 35.05 -32.84
CA THR A 194 -1.86 34.25 -33.15
C THR A 194 -2.36 33.42 -31.97
N GLU A 195 -1.52 33.14 -30.96
CA GLU A 195 -1.94 32.41 -29.75
C GLU A 195 -2.65 33.28 -28.69
N ASP A 196 -2.40 34.59 -28.69
CA ASP A 196 -2.76 35.46 -27.54
C ASP A 196 -4.10 36.19 -27.68
N ALA A 197 -4.65 36.28 -28.90
CA ALA A 197 -5.77 37.16 -29.26
C ALA A 197 -7.18 36.66 -28.85
N GLY A 198 -7.29 35.47 -28.25
CA GLY A 198 -8.56 34.87 -27.83
C GLY A 198 -8.72 34.67 -26.32
N LEU A 199 -7.65 34.81 -25.53
CA LEU A 199 -7.67 34.51 -24.08
C LEU A 199 -8.44 35.52 -23.25
N ASP A 200 -8.71 36.70 -23.81
CA ASP A 200 -9.44 37.80 -23.17
C ASP A 200 -10.98 37.60 -23.24
N ASN A 201 -11.46 36.55 -23.92
CA ASN A 201 -12.87 36.17 -23.97
C ASN A 201 -13.28 35.47 -22.65
N PRO A 202 -14.20 36.03 -21.84
CA PRO A 202 -14.63 35.44 -20.57
C PRO A 202 -15.26 34.04 -20.72
N ASP A 203 -15.90 33.76 -21.86
CA ASP A 203 -16.60 32.49 -22.10
C ASP A 203 -15.65 31.34 -22.50
N LEU A 204 -14.40 31.66 -22.86
CA LEU A 204 -13.42 30.67 -23.30
C LEU A 204 -12.89 29.83 -22.13
N GLY A 205 -12.65 30.44 -20.97
CA GLY A 205 -12.15 29.76 -19.77
C GLY A 205 -13.04 28.58 -19.32
N PRO A 206 -14.36 28.80 -19.09
CA PRO A 206 -15.28 27.74 -18.67
C PRO A 206 -15.40 26.60 -19.69
N PHE A 207 -15.42 26.90 -20.99
CA PHE A 207 -15.49 25.88 -22.03
C PHE A 207 -14.24 25.00 -22.07
N LEU A 208 -13.06 25.61 -22.06
CA LEU A 208 -11.79 24.90 -22.02
C LEU A 208 -11.66 24.03 -20.76
N LEU A 209 -12.16 24.52 -19.61
CA LEU A 209 -12.12 23.77 -18.35
C LEU A 209 -13.06 22.56 -18.38
N LYS A 210 -14.29 22.72 -18.90
CA LYS A 210 -15.22 21.60 -19.10
C LYS A 210 -14.64 20.55 -20.04
N HIS A 211 -14.14 20.97 -21.21
CA HIS A 211 -13.54 20.05 -22.18
C HIS A 211 -12.29 19.34 -21.62
N ALA A 212 -11.51 20.01 -20.76
CA ALA A 212 -10.43 19.36 -20.03
C ALA A 212 -10.93 18.27 -19.08
N ARG A 213 -12.01 18.50 -18.30
CA ARG A 213 -12.63 17.49 -17.42
C ARG A 213 -13.16 16.30 -18.22
N ASP A 214 -13.88 16.54 -19.31
CA ASP A 214 -14.40 15.48 -20.20
C ASP A 214 -13.24 14.59 -20.75
N LEU A 215 -12.08 15.18 -21.04
CA LEU A 215 -10.88 14.47 -21.51
C LEU A 215 -10.12 13.70 -20.42
N ILE A 216 -10.33 14.00 -19.13
CA ILE A 216 -9.79 13.19 -18.02
C ILE A 216 -10.47 11.82 -18.03
N ALA A 217 -11.80 11.78 -18.19
CA ALA A 217 -12.57 10.54 -18.27
C ALA A 217 -12.25 9.69 -19.53
N SER A 218 -11.66 10.30 -20.57
CA SER A 218 -11.33 9.63 -21.83
C SER A 218 -9.88 9.15 -21.95
N ASP A 219 -9.15 9.02 -20.84
CA ASP A 219 -7.75 8.57 -20.76
C ASP A 219 -6.78 9.31 -21.72
N ASN A 220 -6.94 10.64 -21.82
CA ASN A 220 -6.02 11.48 -22.61
C ASN A 220 -5.47 12.66 -21.79
N PRO A 221 -4.77 12.40 -20.67
CA PRO A 221 -4.42 13.43 -19.69
C PRO A 221 -3.50 14.50 -20.30
N ARG A 222 -2.66 14.16 -21.29
CA ARG A 222 -1.77 15.14 -21.97
C ARG A 222 -2.54 16.18 -22.79
N ARG A 223 -3.72 15.83 -23.33
CA ARG A 223 -4.61 16.78 -24.00
C ARG A 223 -5.42 17.57 -22.99
N ALA A 224 -5.98 16.90 -21.96
CA ALA A 224 -6.65 17.56 -20.85
C ALA A 224 -5.78 18.67 -20.23
N LEU A 225 -4.50 18.40 -19.97
CA LEU A 225 -3.56 19.35 -19.39
C LEU A 225 -3.38 20.62 -20.26
N LYS A 226 -3.28 20.47 -21.59
CA LYS A 226 -3.18 21.62 -22.50
C LYS A 226 -4.41 22.53 -22.39
N TYR A 227 -5.60 21.95 -22.38
CA TYR A 227 -6.85 22.71 -22.28
C TYR A 227 -7.02 23.35 -20.89
N ALA A 228 -6.71 22.63 -19.80
CA ALA A 228 -6.76 23.16 -18.43
C ALA A 228 -5.76 24.31 -18.20
N LEU A 229 -4.53 24.22 -18.74
CA LEU A 229 -3.56 25.32 -18.69
C LEU A 229 -4.00 26.54 -19.53
N ARG A 230 -4.68 26.33 -20.67
CA ARG A 230 -5.23 27.42 -21.49
C ARG A 230 -6.44 28.07 -20.81
N ALA A 231 -7.30 27.30 -20.15
CA ALA A 231 -8.39 27.80 -19.30
C ALA A 231 -7.84 28.67 -18.16
N THR A 232 -6.83 28.16 -17.44
CA THR A 232 -6.15 28.88 -16.35
C THR A 232 -5.61 30.24 -16.82
N LYS A 233 -4.90 30.29 -17.95
CA LYS A 233 -4.42 31.56 -18.53
C LYS A 233 -5.53 32.54 -18.90
N SER A 234 -6.68 32.06 -19.39
CA SER A 234 -7.83 32.90 -19.66
C SER A 234 -8.41 33.48 -18.37
N PHE A 235 -8.62 32.65 -17.34
CA PHE A 235 -9.08 33.11 -16.03
C PHE A 235 -8.11 34.08 -15.34
N GLU A 236 -6.79 33.89 -15.46
CA GLU A 236 -5.78 34.83 -14.96
C GLU A 236 -5.93 36.22 -15.59
N LYS A 237 -6.07 36.28 -16.93
CA LYS A 237 -6.27 37.55 -17.65
C LYS A 237 -7.58 38.21 -17.27
N CYS A 238 -8.68 37.46 -17.23
CA CYS A 238 -10.00 37.98 -16.88
C CYS A 238 -10.10 38.42 -15.41
N ALA A 239 -9.37 37.78 -14.49
CA ALA A 239 -9.35 38.15 -13.07
C ALA A 239 -8.61 39.46 -12.79
N GLY A 240 -7.65 39.86 -13.64
CA GLY A 240 -6.97 41.15 -13.55
C GLY A 240 -6.25 41.40 -12.21
N GLY A 241 -5.78 40.35 -11.53
CA GLY A 241 -5.13 40.41 -10.23
C GLY A 241 -6.05 40.41 -9.00
N LYS A 242 -7.36 40.18 -9.18
CA LYS A 242 -8.31 39.95 -8.07
C LYS A 242 -8.45 38.46 -7.73
N PRO A 243 -8.89 38.12 -6.49
CA PRO A 243 -9.40 36.79 -6.17
C PRO A 243 -10.45 36.34 -7.20
N SER A 244 -10.34 35.11 -7.67
CA SER A 244 -11.25 34.53 -8.67
C SER A 244 -11.41 33.04 -8.42
N LEU A 245 -12.61 32.62 -8.01
CA LEU A 245 -12.93 31.21 -7.78
C LEU A 245 -12.67 30.36 -9.03
N ASN A 246 -13.08 30.84 -10.22
CA ASN A 246 -12.86 30.13 -11.48
C ASN A 246 -11.37 29.82 -11.76
N LEU A 247 -10.45 30.71 -11.34
CA LEU A 247 -9.02 30.46 -11.42
C LEU A 247 -8.55 29.39 -10.42
N VAL A 248 -9.10 29.39 -9.19
CA VAL A 248 -8.82 28.35 -8.19
C VAL A 248 -9.31 26.99 -8.68
N MET A 249 -10.53 26.92 -9.22
CA MET A 249 -11.09 25.69 -9.77
C MET A 249 -10.28 25.17 -10.97
N SER A 250 -9.74 26.05 -11.82
CA SER A 250 -8.88 25.62 -12.93
C SER A 250 -7.52 25.13 -12.46
N LEU A 251 -6.94 25.72 -11.41
CA LEU A 251 -5.71 25.24 -10.77
C LEU A 251 -5.92 23.86 -10.11
N HIS A 252 -7.05 23.62 -9.44
CA HIS A 252 -7.40 22.29 -8.91
C HIS A 252 -7.47 21.23 -10.03
N VAL A 253 -8.13 21.53 -11.14
CA VAL A 253 -8.19 20.60 -12.29
C VAL A 253 -6.80 20.37 -12.90
N VAL A 254 -5.95 21.39 -13.02
CA VAL A 254 -4.56 21.22 -13.46
C VAL A 254 -3.79 20.29 -12.51
N ALA A 255 -3.91 20.50 -11.19
CA ALA A 255 -3.27 19.66 -10.19
C ALA A 255 -3.74 18.20 -10.25
N ALA A 256 -5.06 17.96 -10.31
CA ALA A 256 -5.64 16.63 -10.48
C ALA A 256 -5.11 15.93 -11.75
N ILE A 257 -4.97 16.66 -12.87
CA ILE A 257 -4.37 16.11 -14.09
C ILE A 257 -2.89 15.74 -13.90
N HIS A 258 -2.11 16.55 -13.16
CA HIS A 258 -0.73 16.19 -12.82
C HIS A 258 -0.67 14.95 -11.92
N CYS A 259 -1.55 14.82 -10.91
CA CYS A 259 -1.66 13.63 -10.07
C CYS A 259 -2.03 12.38 -10.88
N ASN A 260 -3.00 12.47 -11.79
CA ASN A 260 -3.38 11.38 -12.69
C ASN A 260 -2.25 10.96 -13.67
N MET A 261 -1.24 11.79 -13.87
CA MET A 261 -0.02 11.43 -14.62
C MET A 261 1.12 10.89 -13.73
N GLY A 262 0.93 10.76 -12.42
CA GLY A 262 1.98 10.44 -11.45
C GLY A 262 2.99 11.59 -11.22
N LYS A 263 2.66 12.82 -11.63
CA LYS A 263 3.53 14.01 -11.55
C LYS A 263 3.23 14.83 -10.29
N TYR A 264 3.23 14.20 -9.13
CA TYR A 264 2.84 14.82 -7.85
C TYR A 264 3.69 16.06 -7.51
N GLU A 265 5.00 16.05 -7.81
CA GLU A 265 5.88 17.21 -7.61
C GLU A 265 5.46 18.44 -8.44
N GLU A 266 4.84 18.25 -9.61
CA GLU A 266 4.32 19.34 -10.44
C GLU A 266 2.96 19.86 -9.93
N ALA A 267 2.20 19.02 -9.22
CA ALA A 267 0.90 19.38 -8.64
C ALA A 267 1.04 20.27 -7.38
N VAL A 268 2.02 19.99 -6.51
CA VAL A 268 2.25 20.75 -5.25
C VAL A 268 2.30 22.28 -5.44
N PRO A 269 3.13 22.86 -6.33
CA PRO A 269 3.17 24.32 -6.49
C PRO A 269 1.90 24.91 -7.11
N VAL A 270 1.16 24.13 -7.91
CA VAL A 270 -0.14 24.53 -8.48
C VAL A 270 -1.19 24.64 -7.37
N LEU A 271 -1.21 23.67 -6.45
CA LEU A 271 -2.11 23.66 -5.30
C LEU A 271 -1.75 24.71 -4.25
N GLN A 272 -0.47 24.89 -3.93
CA GLN A 272 -0.02 25.98 -3.04
C GLN A 272 -0.50 27.34 -3.56
N ARG A 273 -0.33 27.61 -4.86
CA ARG A 273 -0.86 28.80 -5.52
C ARG A 273 -2.39 28.91 -5.45
N SER A 274 -3.11 27.79 -5.56
CA SER A 274 -4.57 27.78 -5.46
C SER A 274 -5.09 28.17 -4.08
N LEU A 275 -4.30 27.98 -3.01
CA LEU A 275 -4.63 28.34 -1.63
C LEU A 275 -4.36 29.81 -1.26
N GLU A 276 -3.54 30.52 -2.03
CA GLU A 276 -3.23 31.95 -1.84
C GLU A 276 -4.32 32.88 -2.37
N ILE A 277 -5.15 32.39 -3.31
CA ILE A 277 -6.15 33.19 -4.03
C ILE A 277 -7.47 33.39 -3.23
N PRO A 278 -8.06 32.37 -2.55
CA PRO A 278 -9.31 32.53 -1.82
C PRO A 278 -9.13 33.36 -0.54
N VAL A 279 -9.88 34.46 -0.44
CA VAL A 279 -10.02 35.27 0.77
C VAL A 279 -11.20 34.74 1.58
N THR A 280 -10.93 34.10 2.72
CA THR A 280 -11.95 33.44 3.56
C THR A 280 -12.99 34.40 4.16
N GLU A 281 -12.69 35.70 4.21
CA GLU A 281 -13.60 36.75 4.68
C GLU A 281 -14.64 37.18 3.61
N GLU A 282 -14.43 36.85 2.33
CA GLU A 282 -15.32 37.28 1.23
C GLU A 282 -16.54 36.38 1.03
N GLY A 283 -16.55 35.16 1.60
CA GLY A 283 -17.73 34.29 1.62
C GLY A 283 -17.44 32.79 1.79
N GLN A 284 -18.52 32.03 2.03
CA GLN A 284 -18.50 30.57 2.21
C GLN A 284 -17.82 29.83 1.03
N GLU A 285 -18.05 30.26 -0.21
CA GLU A 285 -17.44 29.65 -1.40
C GLU A 285 -15.92 29.80 -1.42
N HIS A 286 -15.37 30.93 -0.93
CA HIS A 286 -13.92 31.12 -0.83
C HIS A 286 -13.30 30.21 0.24
N ALA A 287 -14.00 30.00 1.35
CA ALA A 287 -13.57 29.05 2.38
C ALA A 287 -13.65 27.60 1.90
N LEU A 288 -14.71 27.20 1.18
CA LEU A 288 -14.85 25.85 0.60
C LEU A 288 -13.84 25.60 -0.54
N ALA A 289 -13.53 26.60 -1.36
CA ALA A 289 -12.45 26.51 -2.34
C ALA A 289 -11.08 26.29 -1.67
N LYS A 290 -10.80 27.00 -0.57
CA LYS A 290 -9.58 26.81 0.22
C LYS A 290 -9.53 25.44 0.90
N PHE A 291 -10.66 24.96 1.42
CA PHE A 291 -10.82 23.60 1.93
C PHE A 291 -10.44 22.56 0.86
N SER A 292 -11.03 22.65 -0.34
CA SER A 292 -10.77 21.72 -1.45
C SER A 292 -9.30 21.66 -1.86
N GLY A 293 -8.59 22.80 -1.84
CA GLY A 293 -7.14 22.83 -2.10
C GLY A 293 -6.30 22.21 -0.97
N CYS A 294 -6.73 22.34 0.29
CA CYS A 294 -6.09 21.67 1.43
C CYS A 294 -6.23 20.15 1.34
N MET A 295 -7.41 19.63 0.98
CA MET A 295 -7.60 18.19 0.79
C MET A 295 -6.71 17.65 -0.33
N GLN A 296 -6.71 18.30 -1.50
CA GLN A 296 -5.85 17.91 -2.62
C GLN A 296 -4.35 17.95 -2.28
N LEU A 297 -3.89 18.90 -1.46
CA LEU A 297 -2.51 18.86 -0.94
C LEU A 297 -2.30 17.68 0.00
N GLY A 298 -3.27 17.38 0.86
CA GLY A 298 -3.28 16.18 1.69
C GLY A 298 -3.08 14.91 0.86
N ASP A 299 -3.91 14.71 -0.17
CA ASP A 299 -3.84 13.60 -1.11
C ASP A 299 -2.46 13.54 -1.81
N THR A 300 -2.02 14.68 -2.37
CA THR A 300 -0.76 14.78 -3.12
C THR A 300 0.46 14.49 -2.25
N TYR A 301 0.50 14.97 -1.01
CA TYR A 301 1.56 14.65 -0.07
C TYR A 301 1.49 13.19 0.42
N GLY A 302 0.29 12.61 0.52
CA GLY A 302 0.11 11.17 0.77
C GLY A 302 0.73 10.33 -0.35
N MET A 303 0.44 10.65 -1.60
CA MET A 303 1.01 9.99 -2.79
C MET A 303 2.54 10.18 -2.93
N LEU A 304 3.09 11.26 -2.37
CA LEU A 304 4.54 11.48 -2.25
C LEU A 304 5.19 10.75 -1.05
N GLY A 305 4.43 9.98 -0.26
CA GLY A 305 4.89 9.34 0.98
C GLY A 305 5.16 10.30 2.14
N GLN A 306 4.78 11.58 2.01
CA GLN A 306 5.02 12.63 3.00
C GLN A 306 3.87 12.72 4.01
N ILE A 307 3.61 11.60 4.70
CA ILE A 307 2.47 11.38 5.61
C ILE A 307 2.29 12.54 6.61
N ALA A 308 3.38 13.01 7.22
CA ALA A 308 3.33 14.09 8.21
C ALA A 308 2.84 15.44 7.64
N LEU A 309 3.09 15.73 6.35
CA LEU A 309 2.52 16.91 5.68
C LEU A 309 1.08 16.65 5.23
N SER A 310 0.78 15.43 4.77
CA SER A 310 -0.58 15.01 4.39
C SER A 310 -1.57 15.25 5.55
N LEU A 311 -1.27 14.72 6.74
CA LEU A 311 -2.05 14.93 7.97
C LEU A 311 -2.22 16.41 8.33
N GLN A 312 -1.17 17.23 8.21
CA GLN A 312 -1.26 18.67 8.49
C GLN A 312 -2.20 19.42 7.54
N TRP A 313 -2.29 19.00 6.27
CA TRP A 313 -3.15 19.64 5.28
C TRP A 313 -4.62 19.19 5.43
N TYR A 314 -4.87 17.91 5.70
CA TYR A 314 -6.20 17.43 6.06
C TYR A 314 -6.74 18.10 7.34
N ALA A 315 -5.91 18.23 8.39
CA ALA A 315 -6.30 18.92 9.63
C ALA A 315 -6.68 20.40 9.38
N LYS A 316 -5.88 21.14 8.59
CA LYS A 316 -6.23 22.51 8.15
C LYS A 316 -7.52 22.55 7.34
N GLY A 317 -7.78 21.54 6.51
CA GLY A 317 -9.06 21.39 5.81
C GLY A 317 -10.22 21.27 6.79
N LEU A 318 -10.14 20.32 7.72
CA LEU A 318 -11.15 20.09 8.75
C LEU A 318 -11.46 21.36 9.56
N ASP A 319 -10.43 22.10 9.97
CA ASP A 319 -10.60 23.36 10.70
C ASP A 319 -11.34 24.43 9.89
N ILE A 320 -10.96 24.63 8.62
CA ILE A 320 -11.64 25.57 7.71
C ILE A 320 -13.11 25.16 7.54
N GLN A 321 -13.38 23.88 7.36
CA GLN A 321 -14.74 23.40 7.14
C GLN A 321 -15.62 23.55 8.38
N LYS A 322 -15.13 23.18 9.57
CA LYS A 322 -15.83 23.40 10.85
C LYS A 322 -16.17 24.87 11.08
N GLN A 323 -15.24 25.78 10.79
CA GLN A 323 -15.48 27.22 10.90
C GLN A 323 -16.51 27.75 9.90
N THR A 324 -16.63 27.11 8.73
CA THR A 324 -17.48 27.55 7.63
C THR A 324 -18.90 26.99 7.70
N LEU A 325 -19.04 25.72 8.11
CA LEU A 325 -20.30 24.98 8.10
C LEU A 325 -20.90 24.74 9.49
N GLY A 326 -20.07 24.83 10.54
CA GLY A 326 -20.39 24.36 11.89
C GLY A 326 -19.95 22.92 12.12
N GLU A 327 -19.74 22.54 13.38
CA GLU A 327 -19.15 21.24 13.75
C GLU A 327 -20.04 20.02 13.49
N GLN A 328 -21.34 20.25 13.27
CA GLN A 328 -22.37 19.20 13.12
C GLN A 328 -22.90 19.06 11.67
N ASP A 329 -22.31 19.75 10.69
CA ASP A 329 -22.64 19.53 9.26
C ASP A 329 -22.14 18.13 8.83
N PRO A 330 -22.94 17.29 8.15
CA PRO A 330 -22.51 15.96 7.69
C PRO A 330 -21.17 15.95 6.95
N ARG A 331 -20.87 16.98 6.16
CA ARG A 331 -19.60 17.05 5.43
C ARG A 331 -18.38 17.23 6.33
N VAL A 332 -18.55 17.64 7.59
CA VAL A 332 -17.50 17.59 8.61
C VAL A 332 -17.27 16.14 9.06
N GLY A 333 -18.32 15.33 9.19
CA GLY A 333 -18.23 13.90 9.50
C GLY A 333 -17.42 13.15 8.45
N GLU A 334 -17.74 13.32 7.17
CA GLU A 334 -16.95 12.81 6.05
C GLU A 334 -15.45 13.22 6.14
N THR A 335 -15.13 14.48 6.46
CA THR A 335 -13.72 14.92 6.58
C THR A 335 -13.04 14.28 7.78
N CYS A 336 -13.75 14.11 8.90
CA CYS A 336 -13.27 13.35 10.04
C CYS A 336 -12.94 11.90 9.63
N ARG A 337 -13.78 11.25 8.79
CA ARG A 337 -13.48 9.93 8.23
C ARG A 337 -12.22 9.94 7.35
N TYR A 338 -12.11 10.86 6.39
CA TYR A 338 -10.91 10.97 5.53
C TYR A 338 -9.61 11.20 6.33
N LEU A 339 -9.65 12.08 7.35
CA LEU A 339 -8.49 12.30 8.22
C LEU A 339 -8.21 11.08 9.10
N ALA A 340 -9.23 10.35 9.56
CA ALA A 340 -9.07 9.09 10.29
C ALA A 340 -8.40 8.01 9.43
N GLU A 341 -8.82 7.84 8.16
CA GLU A 341 -8.17 6.93 7.19
C GLU A 341 -6.67 7.27 7.03
N ALA A 342 -6.32 8.55 6.93
CA ALA A 342 -4.93 9.00 6.87
C ALA A 342 -4.14 8.72 8.17
N HIS A 343 -4.79 8.82 9.35
CA HIS A 343 -4.17 8.41 10.61
C HIS A 343 -4.02 6.88 10.74
N VAL A 344 -4.91 6.07 10.16
CA VAL A 344 -4.73 4.60 10.07
C VAL A 344 -3.50 4.28 9.21
N GLN A 345 -3.33 4.93 8.06
CA GLN A 345 -2.12 4.79 7.23
C GLN A 345 -0.84 5.22 7.97
N ALA A 346 -0.94 6.21 8.87
CA ALA A 346 0.16 6.64 9.74
C ALA A 346 0.37 5.74 10.98
N LEU A 347 -0.41 4.66 11.16
CA LEU A 347 -0.47 3.81 12.35
C LEU A 347 -0.78 4.57 13.66
N GLN A 348 -1.42 5.74 13.57
CA GLN A 348 -1.83 6.58 14.69
C GLN A 348 -3.26 6.24 15.14
N LEU A 349 -3.44 4.98 15.55
CA LEU A 349 -4.75 4.37 15.74
C LEU A 349 -5.63 5.08 16.79
N ASP A 350 -5.05 5.70 17.81
CA ASP A 350 -5.81 6.44 18.84
C ASP A 350 -6.40 7.77 18.32
N GLU A 351 -5.72 8.48 17.43
CA GLU A 351 -6.29 9.69 16.80
C GLU A 351 -7.26 9.31 15.69
N ALA A 352 -6.96 8.24 14.93
CA ALA A 352 -7.90 7.66 13.97
C ALA A 352 -9.23 7.28 14.63
N GLN A 353 -9.19 6.60 15.79
CA GLN A 353 -10.39 6.19 16.53
C GLN A 353 -11.22 7.40 16.96
N LYS A 354 -10.60 8.45 17.51
CA LYS A 354 -11.33 9.66 17.93
C LYS A 354 -12.02 10.34 16.75
N LEU A 355 -11.33 10.49 15.63
CA LEU A 355 -11.87 11.14 14.44
C LEU A 355 -12.98 10.30 13.78
N CYS A 356 -12.81 8.98 13.70
CA CYS A 356 -13.84 8.08 13.21
C CYS A 356 -15.08 8.07 14.14
N GLN A 357 -14.89 8.16 15.46
CA GLN A 357 -15.98 8.32 16.42
C GLN A 357 -16.73 9.65 16.21
N MET A 358 -16.01 10.76 15.96
CA MET A 358 -16.65 12.04 15.60
C MET A 358 -17.45 11.95 14.29
N ALA A 359 -16.96 11.21 13.30
CA ALA A 359 -17.71 10.98 12.05
C ALA A 359 -19.01 10.21 12.32
N LEU A 360 -18.91 9.07 13.04
CA LEU A 360 -20.07 8.26 13.45
C LEU A 360 -21.11 9.08 14.20
N ASP A 361 -20.69 9.92 15.15
CA ASP A 361 -21.61 10.74 15.94
C ASP A 361 -22.30 11.79 15.06
N ILE A 362 -21.58 12.48 14.17
CA ILE A 362 -22.17 13.47 13.24
C ILE A 362 -23.15 12.80 12.27
N HIS A 363 -22.78 11.68 11.63
CA HIS A 363 -23.64 11.02 10.64
C HIS A 363 -24.84 10.31 11.28
N ARG A 364 -24.70 9.74 12.48
CA ARG A 364 -25.83 9.17 13.23
C ARG A 364 -26.83 10.25 13.67
N ASP A 365 -26.35 11.39 14.13
CA ASP A 365 -27.21 12.46 14.67
C ASP A 365 -27.92 13.26 13.55
N ASN A 366 -27.38 13.27 12.31
CA ASN A 366 -28.00 13.90 11.13
C ASN A 366 -28.70 12.94 10.17
N GLY A 367 -28.36 11.64 10.21
CA GLY A 367 -28.75 10.66 9.21
C GLY A 367 -30.15 10.05 9.39
N GLN A 368 -30.58 9.28 8.39
CA GLN A 368 -31.61 8.28 8.57
C GLN A 368 -30.99 6.98 9.11
N PRO A 369 -31.75 6.12 9.81
CA PRO A 369 -31.30 4.77 10.15
C PRO A 369 -30.81 4.04 8.89
N ALA A 370 -29.65 3.37 8.98
CA ALA A 370 -28.96 2.72 7.85
C ALA A 370 -28.52 3.70 6.73
N SER A 371 -27.99 4.87 7.09
CA SER A 371 -27.32 5.76 6.13
C SER A 371 -26.03 5.13 5.56
N LEU A 372 -25.68 5.48 4.33
CA LEU A 372 -24.45 4.99 3.67
C LEU A 372 -23.20 5.63 4.27
N GLU A 373 -23.35 6.84 4.81
CA GLU A 373 -22.32 7.62 5.48
C GLU A 373 -21.94 6.97 6.83
N GLU A 374 -22.93 6.65 7.69
CA GLU A 374 -22.70 5.89 8.93
C GLU A 374 -22.12 4.50 8.63
N THR A 375 -22.56 3.87 7.54
CA THR A 375 -22.03 2.58 7.07
C THR A 375 -20.53 2.65 6.75
N ALA A 376 -20.09 3.69 6.02
CA ALA A 376 -18.68 3.90 5.68
C ALA A 376 -17.84 4.14 6.95
N ASP A 377 -18.34 4.95 7.88
CA ASP A 377 -17.68 5.19 9.17
C ASP A 377 -17.57 3.91 10.01
N ARG A 378 -18.64 3.09 10.07
CA ARG A 378 -18.63 1.82 10.79
C ARG A 378 -17.60 0.85 10.23
N ARG A 379 -17.44 0.79 8.91
CA ARG A 379 -16.41 -0.04 8.27
C ARG A 379 -15.00 0.43 8.64
N LEU A 380 -14.76 1.74 8.69
CA LEU A 380 -13.48 2.28 9.16
C LEU A 380 -13.26 1.99 10.65
N MET A 381 -14.28 2.16 11.51
CA MET A 381 -14.16 1.83 12.92
C MET A 381 -13.87 0.34 13.13
N GLY A 382 -14.49 -0.53 12.34
CA GLY A 382 -14.19 -1.96 12.33
C GLY A 382 -12.72 -2.26 12.04
N LEU A 383 -12.14 -1.61 11.03
CA LEU A 383 -10.71 -1.70 10.71
C LEU A 383 -9.81 -1.13 11.82
N ILE A 384 -10.21 -0.02 12.46
CA ILE A 384 -9.47 0.58 13.58
C ILE A 384 -9.48 -0.35 14.81
N CYS A 385 -10.63 -0.94 15.15
CA CYS A 385 -10.75 -1.91 16.24
C CYS A 385 -9.90 -3.15 15.98
N ASP A 386 -9.98 -3.73 14.77
CA ASP A 386 -9.21 -4.93 14.40
C ASP A 386 -7.68 -4.68 14.45
N THR A 387 -7.23 -3.55 13.88
CA THR A 387 -5.81 -3.17 13.92
C THR A 387 -5.29 -2.84 15.34
N LYS A 388 -6.18 -2.50 16.28
CA LYS A 388 -5.88 -2.38 17.72
C LYS A 388 -5.97 -3.73 18.47
N GLY A 389 -6.43 -4.80 17.83
CA GLY A 389 -6.63 -6.13 18.43
C GLY A 389 -7.98 -6.32 19.14
N ASP A 390 -8.91 -5.36 19.02
CA ASP A 390 -10.28 -5.47 19.55
C ASP A 390 -11.19 -6.09 18.48
N HIS A 391 -11.03 -7.41 18.30
CA HIS A 391 -11.75 -8.16 17.28
C HIS A 391 -13.27 -8.27 17.58
N GLU A 392 -13.71 -8.15 18.85
CA GLU A 392 -15.14 -8.18 19.19
C GLU A 392 -15.84 -6.88 18.77
N ALA A 393 -15.28 -5.71 19.13
CA ALA A 393 -15.80 -4.44 18.66
C ALA A 393 -15.71 -4.30 17.12
N ALA A 394 -14.65 -4.85 16.51
CA ALA A 394 -14.52 -4.87 15.05
C ALA A 394 -15.67 -5.64 14.38
N LEU A 395 -16.03 -6.81 14.93
CA LEU A 395 -17.14 -7.62 14.45
C LEU A 395 -18.48 -6.88 14.57
N GLU A 396 -18.74 -6.24 15.71
CA GLU A 396 -19.96 -5.46 15.94
C GLU A 396 -20.15 -4.35 14.88
N HIS A 397 -19.11 -3.54 14.65
CA HIS A 397 -19.17 -2.47 13.68
C HIS A 397 -19.36 -2.97 12.24
N LEU A 398 -18.66 -4.05 11.84
CA LEU A 398 -18.79 -4.63 10.50
C LEU A 398 -20.13 -5.32 10.26
N VAL A 399 -20.70 -6.01 11.25
CA VAL A 399 -22.04 -6.62 11.16
C VAL A 399 -23.11 -5.53 11.04
N MET A 400 -23.01 -4.43 11.82
CA MET A 400 -23.94 -3.30 11.68
C MET A 400 -23.83 -2.60 10.32
N ALA A 401 -22.62 -2.45 9.77
CA ALA A 401 -22.44 -1.95 8.41
C ALA A 401 -23.05 -2.90 7.36
N SER A 402 -22.81 -4.21 7.46
CA SER A 402 -23.37 -5.21 6.56
C SER A 402 -24.91 -5.16 6.54
N MET A 403 -25.56 -5.12 7.71
CA MET A 403 -27.02 -4.97 7.81
C MET A 403 -27.54 -3.70 7.11
N ALA A 404 -26.86 -2.56 7.27
CA ALA A 404 -27.24 -1.32 6.62
C ALA A 404 -27.05 -1.38 5.09
N MET A 405 -26.01 -2.05 4.61
CA MET A 405 -25.75 -2.21 3.16
C MET A 405 -26.78 -3.13 2.49
N VAL A 406 -27.16 -4.23 3.15
CA VAL A 406 -28.26 -5.11 2.69
C VAL A 406 -29.58 -4.31 2.60
N ALA A 407 -29.89 -3.48 3.61
CA ALA A 407 -31.08 -2.64 3.59
C ALA A 407 -31.09 -1.60 2.44
N ASN A 408 -29.92 -1.19 1.95
CA ASN A 408 -29.75 -0.30 0.80
C ASN A 408 -29.58 -1.03 -0.54
N GLY A 409 -29.62 -2.37 -0.57
CA GLY A 409 -29.48 -3.18 -1.79
C GLY A 409 -28.06 -3.29 -2.36
N GLN A 410 -27.03 -3.03 -1.55
CA GLN A 410 -25.61 -3.05 -1.96
C GLN A 410 -24.98 -4.46 -1.86
N GLU A 411 -25.60 -5.46 -2.49
CA GLU A 411 -25.21 -6.88 -2.36
C GLU A 411 -23.73 -7.15 -2.72
N THR A 412 -23.17 -6.45 -3.71
CA THR A 412 -21.78 -6.68 -4.16
C THR A 412 -20.75 -6.11 -3.18
N GLU A 413 -21.11 -5.04 -2.49
CA GLU A 413 -20.28 -4.36 -1.49
C GLU A 413 -20.38 -5.10 -0.14
N VAL A 414 -21.56 -5.65 0.20
CA VAL A 414 -21.77 -6.57 1.33
C VAL A 414 -20.79 -7.74 1.27
N ALA A 415 -20.57 -8.34 0.09
CA ALA A 415 -19.61 -9.43 -0.07
C ALA A 415 -18.17 -9.05 0.31
N SER A 416 -17.78 -7.78 0.17
CA SER A 416 -16.47 -7.28 0.64
C SER A 416 -16.42 -7.13 2.16
N VAL A 417 -17.56 -6.78 2.79
CA VAL A 417 -17.70 -6.69 4.25
C VAL A 417 -17.78 -8.08 4.88
N ASP A 418 -18.51 -9.04 4.29
CA ASP A 418 -18.53 -10.45 4.70
C ASP A 418 -17.13 -11.08 4.67
N CYS A 419 -16.32 -10.73 3.66
CA CYS A 419 -14.92 -11.07 3.63
C CYS A 419 -14.18 -10.54 4.88
N SER A 420 -14.36 -9.27 5.23
CA SER A 420 -13.72 -8.69 6.43
C SER A 420 -14.23 -9.35 7.72
N ILE A 421 -15.54 -9.58 7.84
CA ILE A 421 -16.16 -10.33 8.94
C ILE A 421 -15.55 -11.74 9.08
N GLY A 422 -15.29 -12.41 7.96
CA GLY A 422 -14.59 -13.70 7.94
C GLY A 422 -13.16 -13.65 8.49
N ASP A 423 -12.42 -12.56 8.23
CA ASP A 423 -11.08 -12.35 8.79
C ASP A 423 -11.15 -12.13 10.32
N ILE A 424 -12.14 -11.37 10.80
CA ILE A 424 -12.36 -11.17 12.23
C ILE A 424 -12.72 -12.49 12.93
N TYR A 425 -13.62 -13.28 12.35
CA TYR A 425 -13.92 -14.62 12.85
C TYR A 425 -12.68 -15.54 12.85
N LEU A 426 -11.81 -15.43 11.84
CA LEU A 426 -10.55 -16.17 11.78
C LEU A 426 -9.59 -15.78 12.92
N SER A 427 -9.46 -14.49 13.20
CA SER A 427 -8.67 -13.97 14.34
C SER A 427 -9.22 -14.40 15.69
N LEU A 428 -10.55 -14.46 15.83
CA LEU A 428 -11.24 -14.98 17.02
C LEU A 428 -11.20 -16.52 17.16
N GLY A 429 -10.65 -17.25 16.18
CA GLY A 429 -10.65 -18.72 16.16
C GLY A 429 -12.02 -19.36 15.86
N ARG A 430 -12.99 -18.57 15.40
CA ARG A 430 -14.36 -18.96 15.04
C ARG A 430 -14.41 -19.48 13.60
N TYR A 431 -13.74 -20.63 13.38
CA TYR A 431 -13.43 -21.11 12.03
C TYR A 431 -14.65 -21.49 11.19
N ASP A 432 -15.72 -22.02 11.78
CA ASP A 432 -16.91 -22.44 11.03
C ASP A 432 -17.72 -21.23 10.54
N GLU A 433 -17.83 -20.17 11.35
CA GLU A 433 -18.43 -18.89 10.98
C GLU A 433 -17.60 -18.15 9.93
N ALA A 434 -16.27 -18.16 10.05
CA ALA A 434 -15.37 -17.62 9.02
C ALA A 434 -15.54 -18.34 7.66
N VAL A 435 -15.64 -19.68 7.66
CA VAL A 435 -15.95 -20.44 6.43
C VAL A 435 -17.31 -20.05 5.85
N CYS A 436 -18.33 -19.85 6.69
CA CYS A 436 -19.65 -19.40 6.25
C CYS A 436 -19.59 -18.02 5.57
N ALA A 437 -18.98 -17.04 6.21
CA ALA A 437 -18.83 -15.68 5.67
C ALA A 437 -18.07 -15.66 4.33
N TYR A 438 -16.93 -16.36 4.24
CA TYR A 438 -16.19 -16.49 2.99
C TYR A 438 -16.98 -17.23 1.89
N GLN A 439 -17.81 -18.22 2.22
CA GLN A 439 -18.64 -18.93 1.23
C GLN A 439 -19.76 -18.06 0.66
N LYS A 440 -20.36 -17.17 1.47
CA LYS A 440 -21.33 -16.17 0.97
C LYS A 440 -20.65 -15.21 0.00
N ALA A 441 -19.57 -14.56 0.43
CA ALA A 441 -18.80 -13.63 -0.39
C ALA A 441 -18.31 -14.27 -1.71
N LEU A 442 -17.83 -15.53 -1.64
CA LEU A 442 -17.45 -16.30 -2.82
C LEU A 442 -18.61 -16.51 -3.80
N THR A 443 -19.82 -16.73 -3.29
CA THR A 443 -21.02 -16.98 -4.09
C THR A 443 -21.44 -15.70 -4.82
N VAL A 444 -21.53 -14.58 -4.08
CA VAL A 444 -21.86 -13.25 -4.64
C VAL A 444 -20.81 -12.81 -5.67
N PHE A 445 -19.51 -12.89 -5.38
CA PHE A 445 -18.49 -12.47 -6.35
C PHE A 445 -18.46 -13.34 -7.61
N LYS A 446 -18.79 -14.64 -7.52
CA LYS A 446 -18.91 -15.49 -8.70
C LYS A 446 -20.09 -15.09 -9.59
N THR A 447 -21.22 -14.68 -9.02
CA THR A 447 -22.40 -14.27 -9.79
C THR A 447 -22.28 -12.84 -10.31
N SER A 448 -21.72 -11.89 -9.54
CA SER A 448 -21.62 -10.49 -9.94
C SER A 448 -20.39 -10.16 -10.79
N LYS A 449 -19.20 -10.68 -10.43
CA LYS A 449 -17.92 -10.38 -11.10
C LYS A 449 -17.42 -11.53 -12.00
N GLY A 450 -17.95 -12.73 -11.84
CA GLY A 450 -17.63 -13.91 -12.66
C GLY A 450 -16.51 -14.78 -12.08
N GLU A 451 -16.54 -16.09 -12.40
CA GLU A 451 -15.68 -17.10 -11.76
C GLU A 451 -14.15 -16.91 -11.94
N ASN A 452 -13.73 -16.17 -12.97
CA ASN A 452 -12.31 -15.90 -13.26
C ASN A 452 -11.89 -14.47 -12.85
N HIS A 453 -12.66 -13.80 -11.99
CA HIS A 453 -12.28 -12.48 -11.45
C HIS A 453 -11.23 -12.62 -10.34
N ALA A 454 -10.32 -11.66 -10.22
CA ALA A 454 -9.26 -11.67 -9.21
C ALA A 454 -9.81 -11.63 -7.77
N THR A 455 -10.94 -10.96 -7.54
CA THR A 455 -11.65 -11.02 -6.25
C THR A 455 -12.12 -12.43 -5.88
N VAL A 456 -12.53 -13.27 -6.84
CA VAL A 456 -12.87 -14.68 -6.59
C VAL A 456 -11.60 -15.46 -6.18
N ALA A 457 -10.45 -15.15 -6.78
CA ALA A 457 -9.17 -15.71 -6.34
C ALA A 457 -8.84 -15.27 -4.90
N SER A 458 -9.01 -14.00 -4.53
CA SER A 458 -8.73 -13.52 -3.16
C SER A 458 -9.56 -14.24 -2.08
N VAL A 459 -10.83 -14.57 -2.34
CA VAL A 459 -11.65 -15.36 -1.40
C VAL A 459 -11.18 -16.82 -1.34
N PHE A 460 -10.69 -17.40 -2.44
CA PHE A 460 -10.01 -18.70 -2.38
C PHE A 460 -8.73 -18.64 -1.53
N LEU A 461 -7.97 -17.54 -1.54
CA LEU A 461 -6.77 -17.40 -0.69
C LEU A 461 -7.13 -17.32 0.80
N ARG A 462 -8.19 -16.59 1.16
CA ARG A 462 -8.73 -16.52 2.53
C ARG A 462 -9.19 -17.89 3.05
N LEU A 463 -9.94 -18.62 2.22
CA LEU A 463 -10.29 -20.02 2.52
C LEU A 463 -9.05 -20.92 2.64
N ALA A 464 -8.04 -20.73 1.79
CA ALA A 464 -6.80 -21.49 1.87
C ALA A 464 -6.04 -21.22 3.17
N ASP A 465 -5.85 -19.97 3.57
CA ASP A 465 -5.16 -19.63 4.83
C ASP A 465 -5.92 -20.17 6.06
N LEU A 466 -7.25 -20.04 6.11
CA LEU A 466 -8.09 -20.67 7.14
C LEU A 466 -7.89 -22.18 7.20
N TYR A 467 -7.94 -22.87 6.06
CA TYR A 467 -7.74 -24.32 6.02
C TYR A 467 -6.30 -24.71 6.38
N ASN A 468 -5.31 -23.85 6.13
CA ASN A 468 -3.94 -24.08 6.57
C ASN A 468 -3.80 -23.97 8.09
N LYS A 469 -4.33 -22.88 8.69
CA LYS A 469 -4.34 -22.67 10.16
C LYS A 469 -5.07 -23.78 10.93
N THR A 470 -6.11 -24.37 10.34
CA THR A 470 -6.85 -25.51 10.91
C THR A 470 -6.21 -26.87 10.62
N GLY A 471 -5.03 -26.93 9.99
CA GLY A 471 -4.29 -28.15 9.68
C GLY A 471 -4.87 -28.98 8.52
N LYS A 472 -5.90 -28.47 7.83
CA LYS A 472 -6.56 -29.10 6.67
C LYS A 472 -5.80 -28.78 5.38
N LEU A 473 -4.54 -29.26 5.32
CA LEU A 473 -3.57 -28.92 4.27
C LEU A 473 -4.04 -29.30 2.85
N ARG A 474 -4.84 -30.36 2.70
CA ARG A 474 -5.33 -30.82 1.39
C ARG A 474 -6.35 -29.84 0.82
N GLU A 475 -7.31 -29.44 1.65
CA GLU A 475 -8.34 -28.46 1.34
C GLU A 475 -7.69 -27.13 0.99
N SER A 476 -6.78 -26.65 1.84
CA SER A 476 -6.01 -25.42 1.62
C SER A 476 -5.26 -25.43 0.29
N LYS A 477 -4.51 -26.50 -0.02
CA LYS A 477 -3.81 -26.65 -1.30
C LYS A 477 -4.76 -26.66 -2.50
N SER A 478 -5.95 -27.25 -2.38
CA SER A 478 -6.98 -27.21 -3.42
C SER A 478 -7.50 -25.79 -3.69
N TYR A 479 -7.62 -24.96 -2.66
CA TYR A 479 -7.99 -23.56 -2.80
C TYR A 479 -6.87 -22.71 -3.42
N CYS A 480 -5.60 -22.90 -3.02
CA CYS A 480 -4.44 -22.30 -3.71
C CYS A 480 -4.41 -22.67 -5.20
N GLU A 481 -4.63 -23.94 -5.55
CA GLU A 481 -4.71 -24.39 -6.94
C GLU A 481 -5.87 -23.73 -7.72
N ASN A 482 -6.98 -23.40 -7.06
CA ASN A 482 -8.10 -22.70 -7.69
C ASN A 482 -7.78 -21.23 -7.95
N ALA A 483 -7.16 -20.52 -7.00
CA ALA A 483 -6.66 -19.17 -7.21
C ALA A 483 -5.60 -19.13 -8.33
N LEU A 484 -4.66 -20.09 -8.35
CA LEU A 484 -3.66 -20.20 -9.41
C LEU A 484 -4.24 -20.44 -10.81
N LYS A 485 -5.37 -21.15 -10.95
CA LYS A 485 -6.06 -21.31 -12.25
C LYS A 485 -6.55 -19.97 -12.79
N ILE A 486 -7.06 -19.10 -11.92
CA ILE A 486 -7.50 -17.74 -12.26
C ILE A 486 -6.28 -16.90 -12.69
N TYR A 487 -5.22 -16.85 -11.87
CA TYR A 487 -3.98 -16.11 -12.20
C TYR A 487 -3.20 -16.65 -13.41
N GLN A 488 -3.48 -17.88 -13.87
CA GLN A 488 -2.94 -18.43 -15.13
C GLN A 488 -3.77 -18.04 -16.36
N LYS A 489 -5.04 -17.67 -16.18
CA LYS A 489 -5.99 -17.30 -17.25
C LYS A 489 -6.82 -16.07 -16.82
N PRO A 490 -6.16 -14.92 -16.56
CA PRO A 490 -6.84 -13.71 -16.14
C PRO A 490 -7.80 -13.21 -17.22
N ILE A 491 -8.84 -12.50 -16.79
CA ILE A 491 -9.75 -11.80 -17.70
C ILE A 491 -9.03 -10.63 -18.40
N PRO A 492 -9.37 -10.29 -19.66
CA PRO A 492 -8.77 -9.16 -20.36
C PRO A 492 -8.99 -7.85 -19.59
N GLY A 493 -7.90 -7.19 -19.20
CA GLY A 493 -7.94 -5.95 -18.40
C GLY A 493 -7.45 -6.10 -16.95
N THR A 494 -7.25 -7.33 -16.46
CA THR A 494 -6.53 -7.59 -15.20
C THR A 494 -5.10 -7.03 -15.30
N SER A 495 -4.62 -6.32 -14.27
CA SER A 495 -3.27 -5.76 -14.30
C SER A 495 -2.20 -6.85 -14.07
N LEU A 496 -0.98 -6.65 -14.58
CA LEU A 496 0.14 -7.56 -14.30
C LEU A 496 0.56 -7.51 -12.82
N GLU A 497 0.34 -6.38 -12.16
CA GLU A 497 0.62 -6.14 -10.74
C GLU A 497 -0.33 -6.92 -9.82
N GLU A 498 -1.63 -6.91 -10.10
CA GLU A 498 -2.63 -7.67 -9.35
C GLU A 498 -2.36 -9.17 -9.42
N ILE A 499 -1.98 -9.67 -10.60
CA ILE A 499 -1.59 -11.08 -10.78
C ILE A 499 -0.29 -11.38 -10.02
N ALA A 500 0.69 -10.46 -10.03
CA ALA A 500 1.96 -10.65 -9.33
C ALA A 500 1.79 -10.62 -7.79
N THR A 501 0.92 -9.75 -7.28
CA THR A 501 0.51 -9.70 -5.87
C THR A 501 -0.17 -11.00 -5.47
N GLY A 502 -1.20 -11.44 -6.20
CA GLY A 502 -1.90 -12.70 -5.93
C GLY A 502 -1.00 -13.94 -6.01
N LEU A 503 0.03 -13.94 -6.87
CA LEU A 503 1.05 -15.01 -6.88
C LEU A 503 1.94 -14.98 -5.63
N THR A 504 2.22 -13.80 -5.08
CA THR A 504 2.99 -13.60 -3.83
C THR A 504 2.19 -14.08 -2.62
N ASP A 505 0.89 -13.78 -2.59
CA ASP A 505 -0.04 -14.25 -1.54
C ASP A 505 -0.18 -15.78 -1.56
N VAL A 506 -0.31 -16.38 -2.75
CA VAL A 506 -0.31 -17.86 -2.89
C VAL A 506 1.02 -18.45 -2.40
N SER A 507 2.18 -17.83 -2.70
CA SER A 507 3.46 -18.34 -2.17
C SER A 507 3.49 -18.32 -0.66
N ALA A 508 3.08 -17.23 0.00
CA ALA A 508 3.08 -17.15 1.47
C ALA A 508 2.29 -18.30 2.11
N ILE A 509 1.16 -18.70 1.52
CA ILE A 509 0.39 -19.86 1.98
C ILE A 509 1.20 -21.16 1.79
N TYR A 510 1.83 -21.39 0.62
CA TYR A 510 2.73 -22.54 0.43
C TYR A 510 3.96 -22.53 1.35
N GLU A 511 4.48 -21.38 1.75
CA GLU A 511 5.55 -21.28 2.76
C GLU A 511 5.07 -21.80 4.11
N THR A 512 3.87 -21.39 4.55
CA THR A 512 3.26 -21.89 5.79
C THR A 512 2.84 -23.36 5.73
N MET A 513 2.70 -23.95 4.54
CA MET A 513 2.55 -25.41 4.33
C MET A 513 3.89 -26.17 4.34
N ASN A 514 5.03 -25.47 4.47
CA ASN A 514 6.37 -26.03 4.31
C ASN A 514 6.67 -26.55 2.88
N GLU A 515 5.98 -26.03 1.85
CA GLU A 515 6.16 -26.34 0.42
C GLU A 515 7.05 -25.28 -0.26
N HIS A 516 8.22 -25.00 0.32
CA HIS A 516 9.15 -23.92 -0.09
C HIS A 516 9.49 -23.94 -1.59
N ASP A 517 9.64 -25.13 -2.17
CA ASP A 517 9.92 -25.37 -3.58
C ASP A 517 8.82 -24.84 -4.52
N GLN A 518 7.58 -24.76 -4.06
CA GLN A 518 6.45 -24.20 -4.81
C GLN A 518 6.37 -22.69 -4.61
N ALA A 519 6.50 -22.23 -3.36
CA ALA A 519 6.56 -20.81 -3.02
C ALA A 519 7.65 -20.07 -3.82
N LEU A 520 8.87 -20.60 -3.83
CA LEU A 520 10.00 -20.03 -4.56
C LEU A 520 9.75 -19.91 -6.07
N LYS A 521 9.08 -20.90 -6.69
CA LYS A 521 8.70 -20.85 -8.11
C LYS A 521 7.64 -19.78 -8.40
N LEU A 522 6.74 -19.53 -7.46
CA LEU A 522 5.70 -18.50 -7.56
C LEU A 522 6.28 -17.10 -7.37
N LEU A 523 7.12 -16.88 -6.36
CA LEU A 523 7.86 -15.63 -6.14
C LEU A 523 8.74 -15.27 -7.35
N GLN A 524 9.48 -16.23 -7.90
CA GLN A 524 10.25 -16.04 -9.14
C GLN A 524 9.37 -15.72 -10.37
N LYS A 525 8.09 -16.12 -10.37
CA LYS A 525 7.13 -15.76 -11.42
C LYS A 525 6.61 -14.34 -11.21
N ALA A 526 6.23 -13.97 -9.99
CA ALA A 526 5.82 -12.61 -9.63
C ALA A 526 6.91 -11.58 -9.94
N LEU A 527 8.17 -11.86 -9.55
CA LEU A 527 9.34 -11.01 -9.82
C LEU A 527 9.52 -10.71 -11.32
N LYS A 528 9.28 -11.70 -12.19
CA LYS A 528 9.34 -11.53 -13.66
C LYS A 528 8.23 -10.66 -14.21
N MET A 529 7.08 -10.56 -13.53
CA MET A 529 5.95 -9.73 -13.94
C MET A 529 6.17 -8.26 -13.58
N TYR A 530 6.83 -7.98 -12.45
CA TYR A 530 7.21 -6.62 -12.05
C TYR A 530 8.32 -5.98 -12.93
N ASN A 531 9.11 -6.79 -13.64
CA ASN A 531 10.05 -6.38 -14.71
C ASN A 531 10.94 -5.15 -14.38
N ASN A 532 11.39 -5.02 -13.13
CA ASN A 532 12.17 -3.88 -12.63
C ASN A 532 11.55 -2.51 -12.92
N SER A 533 10.22 -2.38 -12.83
CA SER A 533 9.56 -1.07 -12.90
C SER A 533 10.08 -0.15 -11.79
N ALA A 534 10.28 1.14 -12.08
CA ALA A 534 10.90 2.07 -11.13
C ALA A 534 10.01 2.37 -9.91
N GLY A 535 8.68 2.22 -10.03
CA GLY A 535 7.72 2.49 -8.96
C GLY A 535 7.53 1.34 -7.97
N GLN A 536 7.88 0.09 -8.32
CA GLN A 536 7.60 -1.11 -7.51
C GLN A 536 8.86 -1.68 -6.83
N GLN A 537 9.93 -0.90 -6.74
CA GLN A 537 11.22 -1.37 -6.22
C GLN A 537 11.16 -1.85 -4.76
N SER A 538 10.26 -1.29 -3.93
CA SER A 538 10.00 -1.77 -2.57
C SER A 538 9.36 -3.15 -2.56
N THR A 539 8.27 -3.35 -3.31
CA THR A 539 7.60 -4.66 -3.49
C THR A 539 8.56 -5.72 -4.05
N ILE A 540 9.39 -5.34 -5.03
CA ILE A 540 10.43 -6.19 -5.60
C ILE A 540 11.47 -6.59 -4.53
N ALA A 541 11.89 -5.66 -3.66
CA ALA A 541 12.78 -5.98 -2.54
C ALA A 541 12.11 -6.89 -1.50
N GLY A 542 10.81 -6.73 -1.25
CA GLY A 542 10.00 -7.65 -0.43
C GLY A 542 10.08 -9.09 -0.93
N ILE A 543 9.82 -9.29 -2.23
CA ILE A 543 9.86 -10.60 -2.89
C ILE A 543 11.28 -11.19 -2.90
N GLU A 544 12.31 -10.38 -3.15
CA GLU A 544 13.70 -10.84 -3.08
C GLU A 544 14.13 -11.23 -1.65
N ALA A 545 13.65 -10.52 -0.62
CA ALA A 545 13.90 -10.89 0.76
C ALA A 545 13.20 -12.22 1.13
N GLN A 546 11.96 -12.44 0.68
CA GLN A 546 11.27 -13.72 0.85
C GLN A 546 12.02 -14.88 0.16
N ILE A 547 12.46 -14.68 -1.09
CA ILE A 547 13.31 -15.65 -1.79
C ILE A 547 14.61 -15.91 -1.01
N GLY A 548 15.20 -14.88 -0.39
CA GLY A 548 16.36 -15.01 0.50
C GLY A 548 16.10 -15.91 1.71
N VAL A 549 14.95 -15.74 2.37
CA VAL A 549 14.51 -16.60 3.49
C VAL A 549 14.32 -18.05 3.05
N LEU A 550 13.68 -18.29 1.89
CA LEU A 550 13.49 -19.65 1.38
C LEU A 550 14.80 -20.34 1.01
N HIS A 551 15.75 -19.61 0.41
CA HIS A 551 17.10 -20.14 0.19
C HIS A 551 17.83 -20.45 1.50
N TYR A 552 17.68 -19.61 2.53
CA TYR A 552 18.29 -19.84 3.85
C TYR A 552 17.75 -21.11 4.51
N ILE A 553 16.42 -21.28 4.56
CA ILE A 553 15.76 -22.48 5.10
C ILE A 553 16.18 -23.74 4.32
N SER A 554 16.39 -23.61 3.00
CA SER A 554 16.88 -24.71 2.15
C SER A 554 18.37 -25.02 2.31
N GLY A 555 19.11 -24.30 3.17
CA GLY A 555 20.56 -24.43 3.36
C GLY A 555 21.41 -23.76 2.27
N ASN A 556 20.79 -23.10 1.30
CA ASN A 556 21.47 -22.41 0.19
C ASN A 556 21.89 -20.99 0.60
N TYR A 557 22.74 -20.90 1.64
CA TYR A 557 23.20 -19.60 2.20
C TYR A 557 23.89 -18.70 1.15
N GLY A 558 24.46 -19.31 0.11
CA GLY A 558 24.98 -18.64 -1.09
C GLY A 558 23.94 -17.71 -1.71
N ASP A 559 22.89 -18.31 -2.26
CA ASP A 559 21.79 -17.63 -2.96
C ASP A 559 20.94 -16.77 -2.01
N ALA A 560 20.84 -17.16 -0.72
CA ALA A 560 20.17 -16.39 0.32
C ALA A 560 20.79 -14.99 0.48
N TYR A 561 22.11 -14.94 0.70
CA TYR A 561 22.87 -13.70 0.83
C TYR A 561 22.74 -12.83 -0.44
N ASP A 562 22.84 -13.40 -1.63
CA ASP A 562 22.74 -12.63 -2.88
C ASP A 562 21.31 -12.06 -3.08
N SER A 563 20.28 -12.80 -2.65
CA SER A 563 18.89 -12.33 -2.67
C SER A 563 18.65 -11.18 -1.68
N PHE A 564 19.10 -11.32 -0.42
CA PHE A 564 19.01 -10.25 0.58
C PHE A 564 19.80 -9.00 0.17
N LYS A 565 21.00 -9.18 -0.40
CA LYS A 565 21.84 -8.10 -0.91
C LYS A 565 21.15 -7.32 -2.03
N SER A 566 20.43 -8.01 -2.92
CA SER A 566 19.61 -7.40 -3.97
C SER A 566 18.48 -6.54 -3.36
N ALA A 567 17.75 -7.10 -2.40
CA ALA A 567 16.66 -6.42 -1.70
C ALA A 567 17.14 -5.16 -0.94
N ILE A 568 18.17 -5.29 -0.11
CA ILE A 568 18.78 -4.20 0.67
C ILE A 568 19.33 -3.10 -0.23
N THR A 569 19.88 -3.45 -1.40
CA THR A 569 20.33 -2.46 -2.38
C THR A 569 19.17 -1.64 -2.93
N LYS A 570 18.03 -2.29 -3.25
CA LYS A 570 16.81 -1.58 -3.71
C LYS A 570 16.21 -0.69 -2.63
N LEU A 571 16.04 -1.19 -1.41
CA LEU A 571 15.55 -0.39 -0.27
C LEU A 571 16.43 0.84 -0.02
N ARG A 572 17.76 0.69 -0.10
CA ARG A 572 18.72 1.82 -0.02
C ARG A 572 18.57 2.84 -1.15
N THR A 573 18.15 2.43 -2.35
CA THR A 573 17.88 3.35 -3.47
C THR A 573 16.51 4.02 -3.40
N CYS A 574 15.50 3.36 -2.80
CA CYS A 574 14.15 3.90 -2.62
C CYS A 574 14.00 4.91 -1.48
N GLY A 575 15.03 5.04 -0.62
CA GLY A 575 14.99 5.91 0.56
C GLY A 575 14.47 5.23 1.82
N GLU A 576 14.01 3.98 1.74
CA GLU A 576 13.56 3.13 2.85
C GLU A 576 14.71 2.62 3.73
N LYS A 577 15.65 3.49 4.12
CA LYS A 577 16.79 3.16 5.00
C LYS A 577 16.40 3.15 6.48
N LYS A 578 15.13 3.39 6.78
CA LYS A 578 14.55 3.55 8.12
C LYS A 578 13.21 2.85 8.25
N SER A 579 12.90 1.85 7.43
CA SER A 579 11.75 0.98 7.70
C SER A 579 12.16 -0.15 8.62
N ALA A 580 11.29 -0.60 9.51
CA ALA A 580 11.58 -1.78 10.32
C ALA A 580 11.81 -3.03 9.44
N PHE A 581 11.13 -3.11 8.28
CA PHE A 581 11.39 -4.12 7.26
C PHE A 581 12.85 -4.11 6.77
N PHE A 582 13.45 -2.94 6.54
CA PHE A 582 14.86 -2.81 6.18
C PHE A 582 15.79 -3.33 7.29
N GLY A 583 15.49 -3.03 8.56
CA GLY A 583 16.22 -3.58 9.71
C GLY A 583 16.13 -5.11 9.82
N ILE A 584 14.92 -5.67 9.60
CA ILE A 584 14.71 -7.13 9.56
C ILE A 584 15.49 -7.77 8.41
N ALA A 585 15.47 -7.16 7.21
CA ALA A 585 16.21 -7.67 6.05
C ALA A 585 17.73 -7.68 6.30
N LEU A 586 18.28 -6.63 6.93
CA LEU A 586 19.69 -6.58 7.35
C LEU A 586 20.04 -7.69 8.34
N ASN A 587 19.18 -7.95 9.34
CA ASN A 587 19.36 -9.05 10.30
C ASN A 587 19.39 -10.42 9.58
N GLN A 588 18.47 -10.67 8.65
CA GLN A 588 18.46 -11.92 7.87
C GLN A 588 19.69 -12.05 6.95
N MET A 589 20.17 -10.96 6.37
CA MET A 589 21.45 -10.95 5.63
C MET A 589 22.64 -11.26 6.55
N GLY A 590 22.67 -10.70 7.76
CA GLY A 590 23.67 -10.98 8.78
C GLY A 590 23.70 -12.47 9.18
N LEU A 591 22.53 -13.09 9.39
CA LEU A 591 22.41 -14.52 9.63
C LEU A 591 22.94 -15.36 8.46
N ALA A 592 22.70 -14.95 7.21
CA ALA A 592 23.30 -15.59 6.04
C ALA A 592 24.83 -15.42 5.99
N CYS A 593 25.37 -14.27 6.43
CA CYS A 593 26.82 -14.06 6.58
C CYS A 593 27.44 -14.97 7.64
N VAL A 594 26.79 -15.18 8.80
CA VAL A 594 27.25 -16.12 9.84
C VAL A 594 27.37 -17.53 9.28
N GLN A 595 26.35 -18.04 8.60
CA GLN A 595 26.38 -19.38 7.99
C GLN A 595 27.41 -19.52 6.84
N ARG A 596 27.80 -18.40 6.23
CA ARG A 596 28.89 -18.31 5.23
C ARG A 596 30.28 -18.09 5.84
N TYR A 597 30.40 -18.03 7.17
CA TYR A 597 31.62 -17.69 7.92
C TYR A 597 32.16 -16.27 7.64
N SER A 598 31.35 -15.37 7.08
CA SER A 598 31.66 -13.94 6.88
C SER A 598 31.42 -13.12 8.17
N ILE A 599 32.06 -13.51 9.28
CA ILE A 599 31.72 -13.01 10.63
C ILE A 599 31.87 -11.48 10.76
N ASN A 600 32.89 -10.88 10.14
CA ASN A 600 33.07 -9.41 10.17
C ASN A 600 31.91 -8.67 9.46
N GLU A 601 31.47 -9.16 8.30
CA GLU A 601 30.35 -8.58 7.54
C GLU A 601 29.02 -8.79 8.29
N ALA A 602 28.86 -9.92 9.00
CA ALA A 602 27.71 -10.15 9.86
C ALA A 602 27.62 -9.11 11.00
N ALA A 603 28.74 -8.81 11.66
CA ALA A 603 28.79 -7.79 12.72
C ALA A 603 28.39 -6.39 12.22
N GLU A 604 28.90 -5.97 11.06
CA GLU A 604 28.52 -4.70 10.42
C GLU A 604 27.02 -4.64 10.10
N LEU A 605 26.46 -5.72 9.55
CA LEU A 605 25.03 -5.82 9.23
C LEU A 605 24.14 -5.82 10.48
N PHE A 606 24.55 -6.48 11.56
CA PHE A 606 23.80 -6.50 12.82
C PHE A 606 23.83 -5.15 13.54
N GLU A 607 24.93 -4.39 13.54
CA GLU A 607 24.95 -3.03 14.10
C GLU A 607 24.11 -2.04 13.26
N GLU A 608 24.07 -2.19 11.93
CA GLU A 608 23.15 -1.41 11.07
C GLU A 608 21.68 -1.78 11.35
N ALA A 609 21.36 -3.08 11.42
CA ALA A 609 20.03 -3.59 11.75
C ALA A 609 19.54 -3.11 13.12
N ARG A 610 20.42 -3.18 14.14
CA ARG A 610 20.19 -2.69 15.49
C ARG A 610 19.80 -1.21 15.47
N THR A 611 20.62 -0.38 14.82
CA THR A 611 20.40 1.08 14.77
C THR A 611 19.04 1.42 14.16
N VAL A 612 18.61 0.66 13.14
CA VAL A 612 17.29 0.84 12.51
C VAL A 612 16.16 0.36 13.43
N LEU A 613 16.24 -0.85 13.99
CA LEU A 613 15.16 -1.41 14.81
C LEU A 613 15.02 -0.72 16.18
N GLU A 614 16.11 -0.24 16.78
CA GLU A 614 16.07 0.65 17.95
C GLU A 614 15.30 1.95 17.65
N GLN A 615 15.45 2.52 16.45
CA GLN A 615 14.74 3.75 16.06
C GLN A 615 13.26 3.50 15.79
N GLU A 616 12.92 2.42 15.07
CA GLU A 616 11.56 2.17 14.56
C GLU A 616 10.65 1.41 15.52
N TYR A 617 11.17 0.43 16.26
CA TYR A 617 10.41 -0.37 17.22
C TYR A 617 10.80 -0.13 18.68
N GLY A 618 11.88 0.61 18.92
CA GLY A 618 12.49 0.76 20.25
C GLY A 618 13.40 -0.41 20.63
N PRO A 619 14.23 -0.24 21.68
CA PRO A 619 15.18 -1.26 22.13
C PRO A 619 14.51 -2.51 22.73
N TYR A 620 13.22 -2.42 23.10
CA TYR A 620 12.48 -3.47 23.84
C TYR A 620 11.57 -4.34 22.96
N HIS A 621 11.62 -4.18 21.65
CA HIS A 621 10.87 -5.00 20.71
C HIS A 621 11.54 -6.37 20.49
N ALA A 622 10.75 -7.41 20.24
CA ALA A 622 11.25 -8.78 20.12
C ALA A 622 12.30 -8.90 18.99
N ASP A 623 12.07 -8.25 17.85
CA ASP A 623 13.02 -8.24 16.73
C ASP A 623 14.32 -7.49 17.08
N THR A 624 14.24 -6.37 17.79
CA THR A 624 15.43 -5.61 18.23
C THR A 624 16.26 -6.43 19.21
N LEU A 625 15.60 -7.10 20.18
CA LEU A 625 16.26 -8.03 21.10
C LEU A 625 16.89 -9.22 20.35
N GLY A 626 16.25 -9.73 19.30
CA GLY A 626 16.81 -10.76 18.43
C GLY A 626 18.10 -10.32 17.72
N VAL A 627 18.18 -9.07 17.26
CA VAL A 627 19.43 -8.52 16.69
C VAL A 627 20.53 -8.43 17.74
N TYR A 628 20.24 -8.00 18.97
CA TYR A 628 21.25 -8.00 20.03
C TYR A 628 21.79 -9.40 20.32
N SER A 629 20.93 -10.42 20.41
CA SER A 629 21.36 -11.82 20.60
C SER A 629 22.28 -12.31 19.47
N ASN A 630 21.94 -11.98 18.21
CA ASN A 630 22.76 -12.30 17.04
C ASN A 630 24.11 -11.57 17.04
N LEU A 631 24.11 -10.28 17.41
CA LEU A 631 25.32 -9.46 17.53
C LEU A 631 26.24 -9.96 18.64
N ALA A 632 25.70 -10.31 19.82
CA ALA A 632 26.46 -10.87 20.93
C ALA A 632 27.14 -12.20 20.54
N GLY A 633 26.41 -13.12 19.91
CA GLY A 633 27.00 -14.37 19.38
C GLY A 633 28.04 -14.14 18.27
N THR A 634 27.90 -13.06 17.50
CA THR A 634 28.88 -12.68 16.48
C THR A 634 30.16 -12.11 17.11
N TYR A 635 30.04 -11.30 18.16
CA TYR A 635 31.18 -10.78 18.93
C TYR A 635 31.91 -11.88 19.71
N ASP A 636 31.19 -12.87 20.25
CA ASP A 636 31.78 -14.09 20.80
C ASP A 636 32.62 -14.84 19.75
N ALA A 637 32.05 -15.10 18.57
CA ALA A 637 32.78 -15.72 17.45
C ALA A 637 33.99 -14.90 16.94
N MET A 638 34.07 -13.60 17.23
CA MET A 638 35.23 -12.74 16.96
C MET A 638 36.27 -12.73 18.11
N GLY A 639 35.99 -13.37 19.24
CA GLY A 639 36.78 -13.28 20.48
C GLY A 639 36.61 -11.96 21.23
N ARG A 640 35.61 -11.14 20.88
CA ARG A 640 35.27 -9.85 21.52
C ARG A 640 34.38 -10.08 22.73
N LEU A 641 34.85 -10.92 23.66
CA LEU A 641 34.09 -11.42 24.81
C LEU A 641 33.49 -10.31 25.69
N ASP A 642 34.19 -9.19 25.86
CA ASP A 642 33.71 -8.06 26.66
C ASP A 642 32.41 -7.46 26.12
N GLU A 643 32.35 -7.22 24.81
CA GLU A 643 31.20 -6.62 24.13
C GLU A 643 30.06 -7.63 23.96
N ALA A 644 30.39 -8.91 23.76
CA ALA A 644 29.41 -10.00 23.78
C ALA A 644 28.72 -10.14 25.15
N ILE A 645 29.49 -10.06 26.24
CA ILE A 645 28.96 -10.09 27.62
C ILE A 645 28.08 -8.87 27.89
N GLU A 646 28.53 -7.65 27.54
CA GLU A 646 27.77 -6.41 27.79
C GLU A 646 26.39 -6.43 27.11
N ILE A 647 26.34 -6.79 25.82
CA ILE A 647 25.09 -6.89 25.08
C ILE A 647 24.18 -7.99 25.66
N LEU A 648 24.75 -9.13 26.05
CA LEU A 648 23.96 -10.26 26.54
C LEU A 648 23.46 -10.05 27.99
N GLU A 649 24.22 -9.34 28.85
CA GLU A 649 23.72 -8.88 30.15
C GLU A 649 22.49 -7.97 29.97
N TYR A 650 22.53 -7.05 29.00
CA TYR A 650 21.39 -6.18 28.66
C TYR A 650 20.18 -6.97 28.13
N VAL A 651 20.37 -7.90 27.19
CA VAL A 651 19.27 -8.73 26.66
C VAL A 651 18.60 -9.56 27.75
N VAL A 652 19.39 -10.17 28.66
CA VAL A 652 18.86 -10.95 29.78
C VAL A 652 18.04 -10.07 30.71
N GLU A 653 18.54 -8.89 31.10
CA GLU A 653 17.82 -7.95 31.98
C GLU A 653 16.48 -7.53 31.36
N MET A 654 16.46 -7.14 30.07
CA MET A 654 15.23 -6.70 29.41
C MET A 654 14.23 -7.82 29.16
N ARG A 655 14.69 -9.04 28.86
CA ARG A 655 13.79 -10.21 28.74
C ARG A 655 13.26 -10.67 30.10
N GLU A 656 14.06 -10.61 31.17
CA GLU A 656 13.62 -10.92 32.55
C GLU A 656 12.50 -10.00 33.01
N GLU A 657 12.61 -8.68 32.77
CA GLU A 657 11.60 -7.70 33.17
C GLU A 657 10.24 -7.96 32.47
N LYS A 658 10.27 -8.27 31.18
CA LYS A 658 9.08 -8.34 30.33
C LYS A 658 8.41 -9.72 30.27
N LEU A 659 9.21 -10.79 30.26
CA LEU A 659 8.74 -12.17 30.10
C LEU A 659 8.75 -12.97 31.41
N GLY A 660 9.38 -12.42 32.46
CA GLY A 660 9.57 -13.09 33.74
C GLY A 660 10.72 -14.10 33.72
N THR A 661 11.22 -14.43 34.91
CA THR A 661 12.42 -15.26 35.11
C THR A 661 12.25 -16.75 34.77
N ALA A 662 11.04 -17.18 34.40
CA ALA A 662 10.70 -18.57 34.08
C ALA A 662 10.41 -18.80 32.58
N ASN A 663 10.69 -17.81 31.73
CA ASN A 663 10.55 -17.93 30.28
C ASN A 663 11.76 -18.72 29.70
N PRO A 664 11.55 -19.70 28.79
CA PRO A 664 12.65 -20.47 28.19
C PRO A 664 13.74 -19.62 27.52
N ASP A 665 13.36 -18.60 26.74
CA ASP A 665 14.29 -17.68 26.07
C ASP A 665 15.23 -17.01 27.09
N VAL A 666 14.67 -16.59 28.23
CA VAL A 666 15.42 -15.95 29.32
C VAL A 666 16.46 -16.90 29.89
N ASP A 667 16.10 -18.17 30.09
CA ASP A 667 17.00 -19.18 30.65
C ASP A 667 18.09 -19.64 29.67
N ASP A 668 17.82 -19.64 28.36
CA ASP A 668 18.82 -19.92 27.34
C ASP A 668 19.82 -18.76 27.17
N GLU A 669 19.37 -17.50 27.17
CA GLU A 669 20.29 -16.34 27.12
C GLU A 669 21.13 -16.22 28.41
N LYS A 670 20.56 -16.55 29.58
CA LYS A 670 21.31 -16.69 30.84
C LYS A 670 22.38 -17.78 30.76
N ARG A 671 22.10 -18.90 30.08
CA ARG A 671 23.06 -20.00 29.92
C ARG A 671 24.25 -19.55 29.07
N ARG A 672 23.98 -18.93 27.92
CA ARG A 672 25.00 -18.31 27.05
C ARG A 672 25.84 -17.28 27.83
N LEU A 673 25.21 -16.40 28.60
CA LEU A 673 25.90 -15.42 29.44
C LEU A 673 26.80 -16.07 30.49
N ALA A 674 26.34 -17.15 31.14
CA ALA A 674 27.14 -17.89 32.11
C ALA A 674 28.35 -18.60 31.47
N GLU A 675 28.23 -19.03 30.21
CA GLU A 675 29.31 -19.61 29.41
C GLU A 675 30.35 -18.54 29.04
N LEU A 676 29.93 -17.39 28.48
CA LEU A 676 30.84 -16.26 28.19
C LEU A 676 31.56 -15.75 29.44
N LEU A 677 30.85 -15.59 30.56
CA LEU A 677 31.45 -15.15 31.84
C LEU A 677 32.46 -16.17 32.39
N LYS A 678 32.27 -17.47 32.10
CA LYS A 678 33.22 -18.52 32.46
C LYS A 678 34.47 -18.47 31.57
N GLU A 679 34.29 -18.27 30.26
CA GLU A 679 35.40 -18.15 29.30
C GLU A 679 36.25 -16.90 29.54
N ALA A 680 35.63 -15.75 29.78
CA ALA A 680 36.31 -14.51 30.17
C ALA A 680 36.97 -14.55 31.57
N GLY A 681 36.92 -15.68 32.29
CA GLY A 681 37.47 -15.84 33.63
C GLY A 681 36.74 -15.06 34.73
N ARG A 682 35.55 -14.50 34.42
CA ARG A 682 34.72 -13.66 35.32
C ARG A 682 33.74 -14.45 36.19
N GLY A 683 33.87 -15.77 36.24
CA GLY A 683 32.98 -16.68 36.98
C GLY A 683 33.02 -16.57 38.51
N ARG A 684 32.48 -15.50 39.10
CA ARG A 684 32.13 -15.42 40.54
C ARG A 684 30.80 -14.69 40.82
N SER A 685 29.74 -15.50 40.92
CA SER A 685 28.56 -15.32 41.78
C SER A 685 27.75 -13.99 41.75
N ARG A 686 26.73 -13.91 40.88
CA ARG A 686 25.54 -13.06 41.13
C ARG A 686 24.65 -13.58 42.29
N LYS A 687 24.84 -14.83 42.76
CA LYS A 687 24.05 -15.44 43.86
C LYS A 687 24.25 -14.78 45.25
N ALA A 688 25.22 -13.89 45.42
CA ALA A 688 25.41 -13.14 46.67
C ALA A 688 24.52 -11.88 46.76
N LYS A 689 24.39 -11.10 45.67
CA LYS A 689 23.77 -9.76 45.71
C LYS A 689 22.25 -9.76 45.94
N SER A 690 21.55 -10.83 45.55
CA SER A 690 20.11 -10.97 45.80
C SER A 690 19.78 -11.18 47.29
N LEU A 691 20.68 -11.83 48.04
CA LEU A 691 20.51 -12.08 49.48
C LEU A 691 20.96 -10.89 50.35
N GLU A 692 21.98 -10.13 49.93
CA GLU A 692 22.43 -8.92 50.62
C GLU A 692 21.33 -7.83 50.60
N ASN A 693 20.73 -7.56 49.43
CA ASN A 693 19.61 -6.60 49.30
C ASN A 693 18.35 -7.00 50.08
N LEU A 694 18.18 -8.29 50.41
CA LEU A 694 17.07 -8.81 51.22
C LEU A 694 17.34 -8.76 52.74
N LEU A 695 18.58 -8.50 53.15
CA LEU A 695 19.00 -8.51 54.56
C LEU A 695 19.38 -7.12 55.10
N GLU A 696 19.63 -6.13 54.24
CA GLU A 696 19.95 -4.74 54.66
C GLU A 696 18.72 -3.84 54.90
N THR A 697 17.49 -4.38 54.85
CA THR A 697 16.24 -3.61 55.06
C THR A 697 15.62 -3.72 56.47
N ASN A 698 16.44 -3.68 57.53
CA ASN A 698 16.05 -3.07 58.83
C ASN A 698 17.21 -3.03 59.84
N PRO A 699 17.54 -1.84 60.39
CA PRO A 699 17.62 -1.76 61.86
C PRO A 699 17.27 -0.38 62.47
N TYR A 700 16.06 0.17 62.26
CA TYR A 700 15.59 1.31 63.08
C TYR A 700 14.07 1.33 63.32
N THR A 701 13.59 0.63 64.35
CA THR A 701 12.46 1.08 65.22
C THR A 701 12.25 0.18 66.46
N ILE A 702 13.19 0.20 67.41
CA ILE A 702 12.89 -0.18 68.81
C ILE A 702 13.32 0.97 69.73
N GLY A 703 12.47 2.00 69.79
CA GLY A 703 12.62 3.09 70.74
C GLY A 703 12.31 2.63 72.16
N LYS A 704 13.34 2.41 72.99
CA LYS A 704 13.15 2.17 74.42
C LYS A 704 12.63 3.44 75.10
N ARG A 705 11.52 3.29 75.82
CA ARG A 705 11.05 4.27 76.82
C ARG A 705 12.14 4.52 77.87
N THR A 706 12.42 5.79 78.16
CA THR A 706 12.80 6.21 79.51
C THR A 706 12.20 7.58 79.80
N THR A 707 11.33 7.61 80.80
CA THR A 707 10.79 8.82 81.43
C THR A 707 11.84 9.51 82.29
N VAL A 708 11.79 10.84 82.43
CA VAL A 708 11.69 11.59 83.71
C VAL A 708 11.38 13.07 83.38
N ALA A 709 10.63 13.73 84.25
CA ALA A 709 10.18 15.12 84.10
C ALA A 709 11.22 16.16 84.56
N THR A 710 11.12 17.38 84.01
CA THR A 710 10.71 18.61 84.74
C THR A 710 10.22 19.65 83.75
#